data_AF-A0A2T4X7L8-F1
#
_entry.id   AF-A0A2T4X7L8-F1
#
_cell.length_a   1.000
_cell.length_b   1.000
_cell.length_c   1.000
_cell.angle_alpha   90.00
_cell.angle_beta   90.00
_cell.angle_gamma   90.00
#
_symmetry.space_group_name_H-M   'P 1'
#
loop_
_entity.id
_entity.type
_entity.pdbx_description
1 polymer ?
#
loop_
_entity_poly.entity_id
_entity_poly.type
_entity_poly.pdbx_seq_one_letter_code
_entity_poly.pdbx_strand_id
1 'polypeptide(L)'
;MNYQSMRSLLFFLVAFMQFTGATAQKTELGLPLGHRDDIIHLSFSQDGKYLLTAGWSSMKLWDVQTGKLIRYTDQRGAYNAVTLSGDAQFVYFNDSATDPVDLVWDIENKTVIRTGDSQDAFSDEKDAKFGEGGLFSPSGRLVLQTAYDYDREVTRFQVLRLPGNAVVDGFETKGDVSRAVFSADEKAVYLVGINQPEGEFLQRDLQNHRFLPVFGPAGFQLQGAVVSPRLLQAVLWRENQDYELWDLKSAKMIRKGVLPAVFQEWYTSFEIFDAKGFSPILGFGPTSPLAILGEGPHTLRLFDLATGRDQHTLTDNSMRFKMAIFSPDGKQLAVTDQKNIQLWEVETGQLIRTFEGQARFFAGTAPQPTEEGVFVPMETGLRFWNFTTGGITGTWPGASGVDEHNNPFQLTAEPTAQLQIWQTPTTLVKKLPLLSKTIPAPVATYLSADLKKAIFIQKGWDVQDTLWVWDLDRDRSLLLLEQDFKAISPDLRFGIAKSYGTDEYGYRVPKGAEFWNLETGKMVRTLAGYAFPIYGDDSETFTWSTDGKLLLHCHVEFYTQEKVCRLFDLESGQLLNMFVVEGAGLNPVFTFSPDNKTLLVAISDSREEIPPIQLLDARTGQVIRRFDGPKDGVLALAFSADGRFVYSAGTDYALRLWETASGKELAALIALGEKDWVVTTPSGLFDASPGARKWMFYTVGREVIELEQLQERYYEPYLLPKLLGIAPGGTRPVNELDQLSLYPLIDRVSLENDRLKIHLEPRKGGIGQVILLLNDHITLADNANPDFKADFEVDLKRFSAYFITDSINRLSLRAYNQAGWLKGPAYPINYRPVGVSGRGVAGDNLRPLNATRDADLEAIKLYALVIGTSNFRGEQLRLNYPDKDAVAFAEALTATGKQLFGDNMTIKLLTTSADPWPRKAEIATAMQEIAAQATPNDVLLVYLSGHGVTYPPNSEKGQFYYLTTDIIGDKLDDPEILNTQAIAQDTLQKWIQQVKARKRILILDACNSGRVVESLAPGEKSLNADQRRALQRMEDRSGMFVLAGSAADKSSFEASRFGHGLLTYSLLNNMPKVAAANKTFIDIGQLFSSAMEEVPLLAKDIKKVQQPEMIGAASYDIGIIAGEPPYQIPQILPVFIHTNFIDGQKFKDLQAVSKAVDGYLQGLGAEADPVLAFWDLNEFSGDHYYLGGTYRTEGETIAGEAKLYRQDKELMTIPFSGTVGKQEVLAEQIIDAVAGFLSKQR
;
A
#
# COMPACT_ATOMS: atom_id res chain seq x y z
N MET A 1 22.74 -61.12 6.53
CA MET A 1 22.02 -59.92 6.04
C MET A 1 23.06 -58.85 5.75
N ASN A 2 23.14 -58.38 4.51
CA ASN A 2 24.27 -57.57 4.03
C ASN A 2 23.99 -56.07 4.18
N TYR A 3 25.03 -55.25 4.29
CA TYR A 3 24.96 -53.80 4.56
C TYR A 3 24.07 -53.04 3.56
N GLN A 4 23.95 -53.52 2.32
CA GLN A 4 23.03 -53.00 1.31
C GLN A 4 21.56 -53.28 1.63
N SER A 5 21.22 -54.44 2.17
CA SER A 5 19.85 -54.79 2.57
C SER A 5 19.38 -53.96 3.77
N MET A 6 20.30 -53.63 4.69
CA MET A 6 20.03 -52.72 5.81
C MET A 6 19.86 -51.27 5.35
N ARG A 7 20.65 -50.80 4.38
CA ARG A 7 20.48 -49.48 3.75
C ARG A 7 19.13 -49.37 3.05
N SER A 8 18.73 -50.34 2.24
CA SER A 8 17.43 -50.30 1.56
C SER A 8 16.25 -50.35 2.53
N LEU A 9 16.37 -51.08 3.65
CA LEU A 9 15.33 -51.11 4.68
C LEU A 9 15.26 -49.80 5.49
N LEU A 10 16.42 -49.19 5.80
CA LEU A 10 16.49 -47.87 6.46
C LEU A 10 16.00 -46.76 5.52
N PHE A 11 16.33 -46.83 4.23
CA PHE A 11 15.84 -45.90 3.21
C PHE A 11 14.33 -46.02 3.04
N PHE A 12 13.79 -47.24 3.01
CA PHE A 12 12.34 -47.44 2.98
C PHE A 12 11.66 -46.96 4.25
N LEU A 13 12.23 -47.15 5.45
CA LEU A 13 11.64 -46.65 6.70
C LEU A 13 11.70 -45.13 6.84
N VAL A 14 12.77 -44.48 6.36
CA VAL A 14 12.92 -43.02 6.34
C VAL A 14 12.02 -42.39 5.28
N ALA A 15 11.92 -42.98 4.08
CA ALA A 15 11.02 -42.54 3.03
C ALA A 15 9.54 -42.75 3.42
N PHE A 16 9.19 -43.87 4.09
CA PHE A 16 7.81 -44.10 4.54
C PHE A 16 7.42 -43.17 5.70
N MET A 17 8.36 -42.81 6.60
CA MET A 17 8.11 -41.79 7.63
C MET A 17 8.01 -40.37 7.05
N GLN A 18 8.76 -40.03 5.98
CA GLN A 18 8.65 -38.75 5.29
C GLN A 18 7.36 -38.60 4.46
N PHE A 19 6.78 -39.71 3.96
CA PHE A 19 5.52 -39.67 3.21
C PHE A 19 4.25 -39.76 4.08
N THR A 20 4.34 -40.18 5.35
CA THR A 20 3.19 -40.16 6.27
C THR A 20 3.13 -38.91 7.17
N GLY A 21 4.12 -38.03 7.07
CA GLY A 21 4.05 -36.70 7.67
C GLY A 21 3.16 -35.78 6.85
N ALA A 22 1.84 -35.96 6.91
CA ALA A 22 0.93 -34.85 6.64
C ALA A 22 1.18 -33.80 7.73
N THR A 23 2.19 -32.95 7.54
CA THR A 23 2.34 -31.73 8.33
C THR A 23 1.01 -31.01 8.20
N ALA A 24 0.33 -30.80 9.34
CA ALA A 24 -0.90 -30.05 9.35
C ALA A 24 -0.63 -28.72 8.66
N GLN A 25 -1.32 -28.44 7.55
CA GLN A 25 -1.19 -27.17 6.84
C GLN A 25 -1.58 -26.06 7.82
N LYS A 26 -0.57 -25.35 8.34
CA LYS A 26 -0.77 -24.28 9.31
C LYS A 26 -1.47 -23.13 8.59
N THR A 27 -2.52 -22.61 9.20
CA THR A 27 -3.20 -21.43 8.68
C THR A 27 -2.49 -20.19 9.21
N GLU A 28 -2.14 -19.26 8.33
CA GLU A 28 -1.42 -18.04 8.72
C GLU A 28 -2.10 -16.79 8.16
N LEU A 29 -1.91 -15.67 8.84
CA LEU A 29 -2.33 -14.37 8.33
C LEU A 29 -1.27 -13.92 7.31
N GLY A 30 -1.65 -13.94 6.04
CA GLY A 30 -0.83 -13.49 4.93
C GLY A 30 -0.90 -11.96 4.78
N LEU A 31 0.27 -11.36 4.66
CA LEU A 31 0.43 -9.98 4.19
C LEU A 31 0.88 -10.04 2.73
N PRO A 32 0.70 -8.97 1.92
CA PRO A 32 1.30 -8.86 0.59
C PRO A 32 2.82 -8.68 0.74
N LEU A 33 3.50 -9.62 1.40
CA LEU A 33 4.94 -9.55 1.57
C LEU A 33 5.53 -9.53 0.16
N GLY A 34 6.39 -8.56 -0.13
CA GLY A 34 7.38 -8.70 -1.20
C GLY A 34 8.19 -9.99 -1.02
N HIS A 35 9.16 -10.23 -1.91
CA HIS A 35 10.01 -11.41 -1.73
C HIS A 35 10.82 -11.29 -0.44
N ARG A 36 10.95 -12.40 0.32
CA ARG A 36 11.79 -12.44 1.55
C ARG A 36 13.27 -12.53 1.21
N ASP A 37 13.57 -12.93 -0.01
CA ASP A 37 14.87 -13.09 -0.60
C ASP A 37 14.92 -12.35 -1.94
N ASP A 38 16.07 -12.46 -2.59
CA ASP A 38 16.30 -11.86 -3.88
C ASP A 38 15.31 -12.38 -4.93
N ILE A 39 14.62 -11.46 -5.61
CA ILE A 39 13.90 -11.72 -6.85
C ILE A 39 14.94 -12.15 -7.88
N ILE A 40 14.66 -13.29 -8.47
CA ILE A 40 15.47 -13.93 -9.50
C ILE A 40 14.75 -13.96 -10.85
N HIS A 41 13.41 -13.80 -10.88
CA HIS A 41 12.66 -13.82 -12.14
C HIS A 41 11.40 -12.95 -12.15
N LEU A 42 11.06 -12.42 -13.34
CA LEU A 42 9.86 -11.62 -13.63
C LEU A 42 9.17 -12.10 -14.92
N SER A 43 7.84 -12.18 -14.92
CA SER A 43 7.07 -12.53 -16.12
C SER A 43 5.67 -11.93 -16.12
N PHE A 44 5.27 -11.24 -17.19
CA PHE A 44 3.89 -10.79 -17.39
C PHE A 44 3.05 -11.88 -18.08
N SER A 45 1.75 -11.93 -17.77
CA SER A 45 0.78 -12.62 -18.62
C SER A 45 0.65 -11.91 -19.97
N GLN A 46 0.29 -12.60 -21.06
CA GLN A 46 0.20 -11.96 -22.39
C GLN A 46 -0.90 -10.90 -22.51
N ASP A 47 -1.91 -10.98 -21.65
CA ASP A 47 -2.97 -9.98 -21.53
C ASP A 47 -2.55 -8.78 -20.65
N GLY A 48 -1.38 -8.84 -19.99
CA GLY A 48 -0.84 -7.78 -19.14
C GLY A 48 -1.56 -7.61 -17.80
N LYS A 49 -2.52 -8.48 -17.46
CA LYS A 49 -3.28 -8.37 -16.21
C LYS A 49 -2.52 -8.90 -15.00
N TYR A 50 -1.59 -9.83 -15.21
CA TYR A 50 -0.88 -10.48 -14.13
C TYR A 50 0.62 -10.33 -14.27
N LEU A 51 1.29 -10.17 -13.13
CA LEU A 51 2.74 -10.18 -13.03
C LEU A 51 3.12 -11.33 -12.11
N LEU A 52 3.97 -12.23 -12.58
CA LEU A 52 4.58 -13.29 -11.80
C LEU A 52 5.99 -12.85 -11.41
N THR A 53 6.31 -12.95 -10.12
CA THR A 53 7.65 -12.70 -9.60
C THR A 53 8.11 -13.90 -8.80
N ALA A 54 9.35 -14.32 -9.01
CA ALA A 54 9.95 -15.46 -8.31
C ALA A 54 11.23 -15.02 -7.59
N GLY A 55 11.34 -15.41 -6.34
CA GLY A 55 12.54 -15.35 -5.51
C GLY A 55 13.01 -16.78 -5.19
N TRP A 56 14.10 -16.90 -4.44
CA TRP A 56 14.72 -18.19 -4.14
C TRP A 56 13.87 -19.17 -3.33
N SER A 57 12.92 -18.65 -2.54
CA SER A 57 12.07 -19.45 -1.65
C SER A 57 10.59 -19.23 -1.88
N SER A 58 10.22 -18.35 -2.82
CA SER A 58 8.82 -18.09 -3.11
C SER A 58 8.53 -17.62 -4.52
N MET A 59 7.33 -17.93 -5.01
CA MET A 59 6.78 -17.36 -6.24
C MET A 59 5.49 -16.61 -5.89
N LYS A 60 5.26 -15.45 -6.51
CA LYS A 60 4.15 -14.54 -6.21
C LYS A 60 3.50 -14.07 -7.49
N LEU A 61 2.18 -14.17 -7.56
CA LEU A 61 1.38 -13.72 -8.70
C LEU A 61 0.55 -12.50 -8.28
N TRP A 62 0.76 -11.40 -8.97
CA TRP A 62 0.18 -10.09 -8.69
C TRP A 62 -0.82 -9.71 -9.77
N ASP A 63 -1.91 -9.08 -9.37
CA ASP A 63 -2.80 -8.34 -10.26
C ASP A 63 -2.16 -6.99 -10.59
N VAL A 64 -1.91 -6.73 -11.87
CA VAL A 64 -1.18 -5.54 -12.34
C VAL A 64 -1.98 -4.26 -12.13
N GLN A 65 -3.31 -4.32 -12.31
CA GLN A 65 -4.18 -3.15 -12.20
C GLN A 65 -4.34 -2.71 -10.73
N THR A 66 -4.67 -3.67 -9.87
CA THR A 66 -4.96 -3.43 -8.45
C THR A 66 -3.73 -3.47 -7.57
N GLY A 67 -2.65 -4.11 -8.02
CA GLY A 67 -1.45 -4.38 -7.21
C GLY A 67 -1.62 -5.53 -6.21
N LYS A 68 -2.78 -6.20 -6.19
CA LYS A 68 -3.09 -7.21 -5.19
C LYS A 68 -2.35 -8.52 -5.45
N LEU A 69 -1.80 -9.11 -4.39
CA LEU A 69 -1.28 -10.46 -4.44
C LEU A 69 -2.44 -11.46 -4.60
N ILE A 70 -2.44 -12.19 -5.70
CA ILE A 70 -3.49 -13.17 -6.02
C ILE A 70 -3.12 -14.52 -5.40
N ARG A 71 -1.85 -14.90 -5.50
CA ARG A 71 -1.32 -16.19 -5.05
C ARG A 71 0.16 -16.08 -4.67
N TYR A 72 0.59 -16.98 -3.80
CA TYR A 72 2.00 -17.18 -3.49
C TYR A 72 2.30 -18.67 -3.23
N THR A 73 3.55 -19.08 -3.39
CA THR A 73 4.06 -20.39 -2.98
C THR A 73 5.23 -20.20 -2.03
N ASP A 74 5.19 -20.77 -0.83
CA ASP A 74 6.33 -20.77 0.13
C ASP A 74 7.01 -22.14 0.14
N GLN A 75 7.52 -22.57 -1.01
CA GLN A 75 8.40 -23.74 -1.01
C GLN A 75 9.85 -23.28 -1.10
N ARG A 76 10.65 -23.76 -0.15
CA ARG A 76 12.12 -23.76 -0.19
C ARG A 76 12.60 -24.65 -1.35
N GLY A 77 12.20 -24.35 -2.57
CA GLY A 77 12.72 -24.93 -3.79
C GLY A 77 13.61 -23.87 -4.44
N ALA A 78 14.87 -24.19 -4.70
CA ALA A 78 15.72 -23.30 -5.48
C ALA A 78 15.19 -23.31 -6.93
N TYR A 79 14.36 -22.32 -7.25
CA TYR A 79 13.77 -22.19 -8.58
C TYR A 79 14.84 -21.68 -9.56
N ASN A 80 15.15 -22.44 -10.61
CA ASN A 80 16.13 -22.01 -11.61
C ASN A 80 15.51 -21.21 -12.76
N ALA A 81 14.29 -21.55 -13.16
CA ALA A 81 13.55 -20.85 -14.21
C ALA A 81 12.05 -20.87 -13.89
N VAL A 82 11.36 -19.75 -14.15
CA VAL A 82 9.92 -19.59 -13.90
C VAL A 82 9.29 -18.82 -15.05
N THR A 83 8.31 -19.40 -15.74
CA THR A 83 7.62 -18.69 -16.84
C THR A 83 6.11 -18.83 -16.75
N LEU A 84 5.39 -17.75 -17.08
CA LEU A 84 3.93 -17.70 -17.07
C LEU A 84 3.41 -17.96 -18.49
N SER A 85 2.40 -18.83 -18.60
CA SER A 85 1.76 -19.12 -19.87
C SER A 85 1.03 -17.91 -20.41
N GLY A 86 0.89 -17.83 -21.73
CA GLY A 86 0.28 -16.67 -22.37
C GLY A 86 -1.17 -16.43 -21.96
N ASP A 87 -1.93 -17.49 -21.71
CA ASP A 87 -3.29 -17.44 -21.18
C ASP A 87 -3.38 -17.24 -19.66
N ALA A 88 -2.24 -17.10 -18.97
CA ALA A 88 -2.13 -17.00 -17.52
C ALA A 88 -2.82 -18.14 -16.74
N GLN A 89 -2.97 -19.31 -17.36
CA GLN A 89 -3.51 -20.49 -16.71
C GLN A 89 -2.41 -21.36 -16.08
N PHE A 90 -1.17 -21.27 -16.56
CA PHE A 90 -0.10 -22.18 -16.17
C PHE A 90 1.19 -21.43 -15.82
N VAL A 91 1.89 -21.90 -14.79
CA VAL A 91 3.26 -21.50 -14.48
C VAL A 91 4.17 -22.70 -14.63
N TYR A 92 5.18 -22.59 -15.47
CA TYR A 92 6.22 -23.60 -15.59
C TYR A 92 7.36 -23.21 -14.69
N PHE A 93 7.86 -24.14 -13.90
CA PHE A 93 9.06 -23.94 -13.09
C PHE A 93 9.83 -25.24 -12.92
N ASN A 94 11.14 -25.09 -12.71
CA ASN A 94 12.03 -26.19 -12.37
C ASN A 94 12.38 -26.12 -10.87
N ASP A 95 12.11 -27.20 -10.13
CA ASP A 95 12.51 -27.32 -8.72
C ASP A 95 13.84 -28.07 -8.63
N SER A 96 14.92 -27.36 -8.27
CA SER A 96 16.26 -27.94 -8.22
C SER A 96 16.65 -28.51 -6.84
N ALA A 97 15.77 -28.41 -5.82
CA ALA A 97 16.13 -28.74 -4.45
C ALA A 97 16.26 -30.24 -4.14
N THR A 98 15.61 -31.12 -4.90
CA THR A 98 15.60 -32.57 -4.59
C THR A 98 15.79 -33.54 -5.77
N ASP A 99 15.81 -33.01 -6.99
CA ASP A 99 16.11 -33.61 -8.31
C ASP A 99 15.38 -32.67 -9.28
N PRO A 100 15.97 -32.24 -10.43
CA PRO A 100 15.31 -31.27 -11.31
C PRO A 100 14.06 -31.87 -11.93
N VAL A 101 12.91 -31.60 -11.33
CA VAL A 101 11.58 -31.98 -11.85
C VAL A 101 10.93 -30.77 -12.48
N ASP A 102 10.47 -30.94 -13.71
CA ASP A 102 9.70 -29.92 -14.40
C ASP A 102 8.23 -30.00 -13.96
N LEU A 103 7.73 -28.86 -13.48
CA LEU A 103 6.42 -28.73 -12.90
C LEU A 103 5.64 -27.64 -13.64
N VAL A 104 4.38 -27.94 -13.92
CA VAL A 104 3.41 -26.98 -14.44
C VAL A 104 2.35 -26.77 -13.38
N TRP A 105 2.29 -25.57 -12.83
CA TRP A 105 1.25 -25.18 -11.88
C TRP A 105 0.07 -24.55 -12.61
N ASP A 106 -1.09 -25.18 -12.49
CA ASP A 106 -2.37 -24.64 -12.96
C ASP A 106 -2.89 -23.59 -11.95
N ILE A 107 -2.93 -22.34 -12.39
CA ILE A 107 -3.34 -21.16 -11.62
C ILE A 107 -4.84 -21.22 -11.27
N GLU A 108 -5.67 -21.71 -12.19
CA GLU A 108 -7.13 -21.73 -12.06
C GLU A 108 -7.58 -22.86 -11.14
N ASN A 109 -7.06 -24.07 -11.37
CA ASN A 109 -7.41 -25.27 -10.61
C ASN A 109 -6.57 -25.47 -9.35
N LYS A 110 -5.52 -24.65 -9.15
CA LYS A 110 -4.60 -24.67 -7.99
C LYS A 110 -3.85 -25.99 -7.81
N THR A 111 -3.64 -26.74 -8.89
CA THR A 111 -2.97 -28.05 -8.88
C THR A 111 -1.62 -27.97 -9.55
N VAL A 112 -0.62 -28.65 -8.98
CA VAL A 112 0.66 -28.86 -9.66
C VAL A 112 0.54 -30.12 -10.50
N ILE A 113 0.76 -29.98 -11.80
CA ILE A 113 0.82 -31.05 -12.78
C ILE A 113 2.31 -31.33 -12.99
N ARG A 114 2.75 -32.54 -12.63
CA ARG A 114 4.12 -32.98 -12.92
C ARG A 114 4.22 -33.30 -14.41
N THR A 115 5.16 -32.68 -15.12
CA THR A 115 5.29 -32.90 -16.57
C THR A 115 6.25 -34.04 -16.95
N GLY A 116 7.00 -34.57 -15.98
CA GLY A 116 7.91 -35.71 -16.14
C GLY A 116 9.22 -35.46 -15.39
N ASP A 117 10.02 -36.50 -15.21
CA ASP A 117 11.41 -36.35 -14.76
C ASP A 117 12.26 -35.90 -15.95
N SER A 118 13.00 -34.80 -15.79
CA SER A 118 13.94 -34.31 -16.81
C SER A 118 14.98 -35.38 -17.19
N GLN A 119 15.25 -36.33 -16.29
CA GLN A 119 16.12 -37.49 -16.55
C GLN A 119 15.53 -38.52 -17.52
N ASP A 120 14.21 -38.72 -17.58
CA ASP A 120 13.58 -39.72 -18.45
C ASP A 120 13.36 -39.20 -19.88
N ALA A 121 13.34 -37.87 -20.09
CA ALA A 121 13.21 -37.26 -21.42
C ALA A 121 14.49 -37.41 -22.28
N PHE A 122 15.64 -37.70 -21.66
CA PHE A 122 16.97 -37.79 -22.31
C PHE A 122 17.68 -39.12 -21.97
N SER A 123 16.90 -40.21 -21.94
CA SER A 123 17.09 -41.47 -21.22
C SER A 123 18.32 -42.37 -21.50
N ASP A 124 19.48 -41.88 -21.95
CA ASP A 124 20.63 -42.77 -22.25
C ASP A 124 21.93 -42.52 -21.45
N GLU A 125 22.13 -41.37 -20.79
CA GLU A 125 23.39 -41.10 -20.05
C GLU A 125 23.16 -40.45 -18.68
N LYS A 126 23.76 -41.04 -17.64
CA LYS A 126 23.64 -40.66 -16.21
C LYS A 126 24.26 -39.31 -15.83
N ASP A 127 24.87 -38.61 -16.78
CA ASP A 127 25.73 -37.44 -16.52
C ASP A 127 25.25 -36.13 -17.18
N ALA A 128 24.06 -36.11 -17.81
CA ALA A 128 23.45 -34.88 -18.32
C ALA A 128 23.13 -33.93 -17.15
N LYS A 129 23.95 -32.89 -16.97
CA LYS A 129 23.78 -31.88 -15.91
C LYS A 129 23.15 -30.60 -16.46
N PHE A 130 22.02 -30.25 -15.87
CA PHE A 130 21.32 -28.96 -15.91
C PHE A 130 20.42 -28.70 -17.13
N GLY A 131 19.14 -28.39 -16.84
CA GLY A 131 18.27 -27.66 -17.74
C GLY A 131 18.30 -26.19 -17.38
N GLU A 132 18.84 -25.36 -18.27
CA GLU A 132 19.07 -23.93 -18.00
C GLU A 132 17.82 -23.06 -18.21
N GLY A 133 16.73 -23.60 -18.75
CA GLY A 133 15.47 -22.85 -18.78
C GLY A 133 14.31 -23.56 -19.48
N GLY A 134 13.09 -23.14 -19.13
CA GLY A 134 11.87 -23.50 -19.83
C GLY A 134 11.11 -22.26 -20.27
N LEU A 135 10.62 -22.25 -21.51
CA LEU A 135 9.91 -21.11 -22.10
C LEU A 135 8.52 -21.52 -22.57
N PHE A 136 7.48 -20.77 -22.18
CA PHE A 136 6.18 -20.90 -22.81
C PHE A 136 6.12 -20.21 -24.17
N SER A 137 5.41 -20.86 -25.08
CA SER A 137 4.91 -20.21 -26.29
C SER A 137 3.87 -19.10 -25.95
N PRO A 138 3.69 -18.11 -26.83
CA PRO A 138 2.76 -17.00 -26.62
C PRO A 138 1.30 -17.38 -26.34
N SER A 139 0.82 -18.56 -26.75
CA SER A 139 -0.52 -19.05 -26.44
C SER A 139 -0.59 -19.88 -25.16
N GLY A 140 0.56 -20.23 -24.56
CA GLY A 140 0.64 -21.12 -23.38
C GLY A 140 0.49 -22.61 -23.69
N ARG A 141 0.24 -22.99 -24.95
CA ARG A 141 -0.04 -24.38 -25.35
C ARG A 141 1.20 -25.23 -25.56
N LEU A 142 2.33 -24.60 -25.82
CA LEU A 142 3.63 -25.26 -25.98
C LEU A 142 4.61 -24.77 -24.92
N VAL A 143 5.46 -25.67 -24.44
CA VAL A 143 6.64 -25.36 -23.62
C VAL A 143 7.89 -25.89 -24.30
N LEU A 144 8.95 -25.07 -24.33
CA LEU A 144 10.28 -25.47 -24.77
C LEU A 144 11.12 -25.76 -23.54
N GLN A 145 11.66 -26.97 -23.46
CA GLN A 145 12.61 -27.41 -22.43
C GLN A 145 14.01 -27.47 -23.03
N THR A 146 15.02 -27.08 -22.25
CA THR A 146 16.43 -27.10 -22.66
C THR A 146 17.27 -27.93 -21.70
N ALA A 147 18.32 -28.57 -22.20
CA ALA A 147 19.33 -29.25 -21.40
C ALA A 147 20.70 -29.14 -22.08
N TYR A 148 21.74 -28.76 -21.34
CA TYR A 148 23.10 -28.68 -21.87
C TYR A 148 23.90 -29.94 -21.53
N ASP A 149 24.53 -30.53 -22.54
CA ASP A 149 25.41 -31.67 -22.41
C ASP A 149 26.86 -31.18 -22.49
N TYR A 150 27.50 -31.01 -21.33
CA TYR A 150 28.88 -30.51 -21.22
C TYR A 150 29.90 -31.45 -21.86
N ASP A 151 29.66 -32.76 -21.86
CA ASP A 151 30.59 -33.74 -22.42
C ASP A 151 30.57 -33.74 -23.95
N ARG A 152 29.39 -33.51 -24.54
CA ARG A 152 29.22 -33.44 -25.99
C ARG A 152 29.31 -32.01 -26.54
N GLU A 153 29.33 -31.01 -25.67
CA GLU A 153 29.18 -29.58 -25.99
C GLU A 153 27.95 -29.33 -26.88
N VAL A 154 26.79 -29.88 -26.50
CA VAL A 154 25.53 -29.79 -27.27
C VAL A 154 24.39 -29.35 -26.36
N THR A 155 23.57 -28.42 -26.84
CA THR A 155 22.29 -28.07 -26.21
C THR A 155 21.17 -28.88 -26.84
N ARG A 156 20.41 -29.62 -26.03
CA ARG A 156 19.19 -30.34 -26.44
C ARG A 156 17.94 -29.51 -26.15
N PHE A 157 16.97 -29.61 -27.05
CA PHE A 157 15.69 -28.93 -26.97
C PHE A 157 14.53 -29.90 -27.16
N GLN A 158 13.49 -29.74 -26.35
CA GLN A 158 12.24 -30.47 -26.50
C GLN A 158 11.05 -29.52 -26.42
N VAL A 159 10.18 -29.55 -27.43
CA VAL A 159 8.92 -28.78 -27.46
C VAL A 159 7.79 -29.73 -27.09
N LEU A 160 7.09 -29.44 -26.00
CA LEU A 160 5.96 -30.23 -25.51
C LEU A 160 4.65 -29.47 -25.66
N ARG A 161 3.55 -30.19 -25.90
CA ARG A 161 2.19 -29.64 -25.90
C ARG A 161 1.52 -29.87 -24.55
N LEU A 162 0.86 -28.84 -24.03
CA LEU A 162 0.10 -28.86 -22.79
C LEU A 162 -1.41 -28.67 -23.04
N PRO A 163 -2.27 -29.26 -22.19
CA PRO A 163 -1.96 -30.31 -21.21
C PRO A 163 -1.73 -31.67 -21.92
N GLY A 164 -0.82 -32.51 -21.39
CA GLY A 164 -0.62 -33.90 -21.85
C GLY A 164 0.79 -34.29 -22.30
N ASN A 165 1.77 -33.37 -22.25
CA ASN A 165 3.21 -33.58 -22.52
C ASN A 165 3.52 -34.30 -23.83
N ALA A 166 2.68 -34.14 -24.84
CA ALA A 166 2.97 -34.73 -26.14
C ALA A 166 4.14 -33.98 -26.79
N VAL A 167 5.20 -34.72 -27.15
CA VAL A 167 6.36 -34.15 -27.85
C VAL A 167 5.91 -33.65 -29.22
N VAL A 168 6.07 -32.35 -29.44
CA VAL A 168 5.77 -31.67 -30.71
C VAL A 168 7.00 -31.65 -31.59
N ASP A 169 8.18 -31.34 -31.05
CA ASP A 169 9.45 -31.35 -31.77
C ASP A 169 10.61 -31.62 -30.79
N GLY A 170 11.71 -32.16 -31.29
CA GLY A 170 12.93 -32.40 -30.51
C GLY A 170 14.15 -32.20 -31.41
N PHE A 171 15.14 -31.45 -30.94
CA PHE A 171 16.32 -31.11 -31.73
C PHE A 171 17.52 -30.76 -30.87
N GLU A 172 18.70 -30.77 -31.48
CA GLU A 172 19.97 -30.48 -30.82
C GLU A 172 20.74 -29.40 -31.59
N THR A 173 21.51 -28.59 -30.87
CA THR A 173 22.43 -27.61 -31.44
C THR A 173 23.81 -27.72 -30.81
N LYS A 174 24.86 -27.58 -31.60
CA LYS A 174 26.24 -27.55 -31.08
C LYS A 174 26.48 -26.28 -30.25
N GLY A 175 27.24 -26.35 -29.16
CA GLY A 175 27.53 -25.21 -28.30
C GLY A 175 26.36 -24.77 -27.44
N ASP A 176 26.65 -23.80 -26.58
CA ASP A 176 25.73 -23.26 -25.58
C ASP A 176 24.79 -22.20 -26.20
N VAL A 177 23.49 -22.33 -25.90
CA VAL A 177 22.44 -21.45 -26.38
C VAL A 177 21.97 -20.55 -25.26
N SER A 178 22.40 -19.29 -25.34
CA SER A 178 22.05 -18.27 -24.35
C SER A 178 20.58 -17.87 -24.32
N ARG A 179 19.85 -17.96 -25.44
CA ARG A 179 18.42 -17.63 -25.49
C ARG A 179 17.66 -18.40 -26.56
N ALA A 180 16.41 -18.71 -26.23
CA ALA A 180 15.39 -19.18 -27.16
C ALA A 180 14.14 -18.30 -27.10
N VAL A 181 13.45 -18.09 -28.21
CA VAL A 181 12.18 -17.34 -28.29
C VAL A 181 11.23 -17.98 -29.30
N PHE A 182 9.97 -18.21 -28.90
CA PHE A 182 8.92 -18.62 -29.84
C PHE A 182 8.47 -17.47 -30.75
N SER A 183 8.17 -17.77 -32.01
CA SER A 183 7.45 -16.85 -32.89
C SER A 183 6.02 -16.61 -32.36
N ALA A 184 5.45 -15.42 -32.61
CA ALA A 184 4.07 -15.10 -32.23
C ALA A 184 3.01 -16.07 -32.78
N ASP A 185 3.28 -16.72 -33.92
CA ASP A 185 2.41 -17.71 -34.54
C ASP A 185 2.74 -19.16 -34.12
N GLU A 186 3.73 -19.36 -33.26
CA GLU A 186 4.19 -20.65 -32.71
C GLU A 186 4.65 -21.67 -33.76
N LYS A 187 5.01 -21.19 -34.95
CA LYS A 187 5.52 -22.04 -36.03
C LYS A 187 7.02 -22.19 -36.00
N ALA A 188 7.72 -21.33 -35.27
CA ALA A 188 9.16 -21.36 -35.19
C ALA A 188 9.69 -21.06 -33.78
N VAL A 189 10.88 -21.56 -33.49
CA VAL A 189 11.72 -21.17 -32.36
C VAL A 189 12.99 -20.54 -32.90
N TYR A 190 13.34 -19.39 -32.36
CA TYR A 190 14.56 -18.67 -32.66
C TYR A 190 15.56 -18.89 -31.53
N LEU A 191 16.80 -19.24 -31.88
CA LEU A 191 17.88 -19.57 -30.92
C LEU A 191 19.08 -18.66 -31.16
N VAL A 192 19.73 -18.24 -30.07
CA VAL A 192 20.89 -17.37 -30.06
C VAL A 192 22.02 -18.02 -29.24
N GLY A 193 23.16 -18.32 -29.86
CA GLY A 193 24.33 -18.94 -29.20
C GLY A 193 25.47 -17.96 -28.95
N ILE A 194 26.16 -18.10 -27.80
CA ILE A 194 27.33 -17.27 -27.40
C ILE A 194 28.66 -17.95 -27.77
N ASN A 195 28.70 -19.29 -27.86
CA ASN A 195 29.93 -20.07 -28.09
C ASN A 195 29.92 -20.89 -29.40
N GLN A 196 29.20 -20.42 -30.42
CA GLN A 196 29.27 -20.99 -31.77
C GLN A 196 30.49 -20.42 -32.51
N PRO A 197 31.24 -21.21 -33.30
CA PRO A 197 32.34 -20.70 -34.14
C PRO A 197 31.94 -19.57 -35.12
N GLU A 198 30.65 -19.38 -35.35
CA GLU A 198 30.11 -18.47 -36.38
C GLU A 198 29.05 -17.46 -35.87
N GLY A 199 28.72 -17.41 -34.56
CA GLY A 199 27.79 -16.40 -34.03
C GLY A 199 26.40 -16.39 -34.72
N GLU A 200 25.88 -17.57 -35.05
CA GLU A 200 24.72 -17.70 -35.92
C GLU A 200 23.37 -17.67 -35.19
N PHE A 201 22.40 -16.95 -35.77
CA PHE A 201 20.99 -16.97 -35.35
C PHE A 201 20.28 -18.15 -36.02
N LEU A 202 19.81 -19.11 -35.23
CA LEU A 202 19.14 -20.31 -35.76
C LEU A 202 17.63 -20.16 -35.67
N GLN A 203 16.93 -20.42 -36.77
CA GLN A 203 15.48 -20.55 -36.78
C GLN A 203 15.10 -22.01 -36.98
N ARG A 204 14.47 -22.61 -35.97
CA ARG A 204 13.85 -23.93 -36.03
C ARG A 204 12.40 -23.79 -36.49
N ASP A 205 12.07 -24.36 -37.65
CA ASP A 205 10.69 -24.51 -38.11
C ASP A 205 10.06 -25.74 -37.44
N LEU A 206 9.10 -25.49 -36.55
CA LEU A 206 8.42 -26.53 -35.76
C LEU A 206 7.43 -27.36 -36.58
N GLN A 207 6.95 -26.84 -37.72
CA GLN A 207 6.02 -27.58 -38.58
C GLN A 207 6.75 -28.58 -39.47
N ASN A 208 7.92 -28.17 -39.96
CA ASN A 208 8.70 -28.95 -40.93
C ASN A 208 9.93 -29.63 -40.30
N HIS A 209 10.12 -29.51 -38.98
CA HIS A 209 11.21 -30.12 -38.21
C HIS A 209 12.61 -29.87 -38.79
N ARG A 210 12.84 -28.65 -39.30
CA ARG A 210 14.10 -28.28 -39.98
C ARG A 210 14.60 -26.91 -39.55
N PHE A 211 15.90 -26.72 -39.65
CA PHE A 211 16.50 -25.40 -39.52
C PHE A 211 16.38 -24.63 -40.85
N LEU A 212 16.05 -23.35 -40.76
CA LEU A 212 16.03 -22.41 -41.88
C LEU A 212 17.35 -21.62 -41.97
N PRO A 213 17.72 -21.10 -43.16
CA PRO A 213 19.00 -20.42 -43.35
C PRO A 213 19.19 -19.21 -42.42
N VAL A 214 20.42 -19.10 -41.93
CA VAL A 214 20.90 -18.11 -40.95
C VAL A 214 21.06 -16.73 -41.58
N PHE A 215 20.84 -15.69 -40.76
CA PHE A 215 21.28 -14.33 -41.06
C PHE A 215 21.94 -13.73 -39.82
N GLY A 216 23.07 -13.10 -40.02
CA GLY A 216 23.89 -12.51 -38.96
C GLY A 216 25.18 -11.94 -39.53
N PRO A 217 25.91 -11.10 -38.79
CA PRO A 217 27.19 -10.57 -39.25
C PRO A 217 28.21 -11.73 -39.40
N ALA A 218 28.67 -11.98 -40.63
CA ALA A 218 29.64 -13.04 -40.90
C ALA A 218 30.98 -12.77 -40.19
N GLY A 219 31.45 -13.74 -39.38
CA GLY A 219 32.82 -13.81 -38.85
C GLY A 219 33.10 -13.12 -37.49
N PHE A 220 32.13 -13.04 -36.56
CA PHE A 220 32.28 -12.23 -35.35
C PHE A 220 31.66 -12.85 -34.08
N GLN A 221 32.27 -12.57 -32.91
CA GLN A 221 31.74 -12.93 -31.59
C GLN A 221 30.64 -11.94 -31.16
N LEU A 222 29.39 -12.43 -31.07
CA LEU A 222 28.26 -11.71 -30.50
C LEU A 222 28.34 -11.71 -28.97
N GLN A 223 28.04 -10.57 -28.35
CA GLN A 223 27.90 -10.45 -26.89
C GLN A 223 26.47 -10.79 -26.43
N GLY A 224 25.47 -10.56 -27.28
CA GLY A 224 24.09 -10.98 -27.01
C GLY A 224 23.10 -10.54 -28.08
N ALA A 225 21.87 -11.06 -27.96
CA ALA A 225 20.74 -10.69 -28.80
C ALA A 225 19.41 -10.74 -28.04
N VAL A 226 18.45 -9.89 -28.44
CA VAL A 226 17.07 -9.93 -27.97
C VAL A 226 16.12 -9.90 -29.16
N VAL A 227 15.05 -10.69 -29.12
CA VAL A 227 14.04 -10.79 -30.18
C VAL A 227 12.70 -10.28 -29.66
N SER A 228 12.01 -9.44 -30.45
CA SER A 228 10.62 -9.11 -30.18
C SER A 228 9.72 -10.19 -30.78
N PRO A 229 8.94 -10.92 -29.96
CA PRO A 229 8.08 -11.99 -30.45
C PRO A 229 6.97 -11.47 -31.36
N ARG A 230 6.48 -10.23 -31.17
CA ARG A 230 5.40 -9.65 -31.99
C ARG A 230 5.91 -8.86 -33.21
N LEU A 231 7.01 -8.12 -33.10
CA LEU A 231 7.56 -7.37 -34.24
C LEU A 231 8.32 -8.26 -35.22
N LEU A 232 8.72 -9.47 -34.80
CA LEU A 232 9.67 -10.32 -35.54
C LEU A 232 10.92 -9.52 -35.91
N GLN A 233 11.44 -8.78 -34.94
CA GLN A 233 12.68 -8.01 -35.05
C GLN A 233 13.67 -8.50 -34.01
N ALA A 234 14.97 -8.44 -34.33
CA ALA A 234 16.04 -8.78 -33.41
C ALA A 234 17.02 -7.62 -33.27
N VAL A 235 17.50 -7.41 -32.06
CA VAL A 235 18.60 -6.49 -31.77
C VAL A 235 19.82 -7.32 -31.40
N LEU A 236 20.90 -7.13 -32.14
CA LEU A 236 22.20 -7.76 -31.91
C LEU A 236 23.16 -6.69 -31.39
N TRP A 237 24.03 -6.99 -30.42
CA TRP A 237 25.04 -6.02 -29.98
C TRP A 237 26.43 -6.62 -29.75
N ARG A 238 27.43 -5.74 -29.69
CA ARG A 238 28.87 -6.05 -29.69
C ARG A 238 29.58 -5.46 -28.47
N GLU A 239 30.79 -5.94 -28.18
CA GLU A 239 31.65 -5.43 -27.09
C GLU A 239 31.93 -3.92 -27.14
N ASN A 240 31.91 -3.32 -28.33
CA ASN A 240 32.18 -1.89 -28.53
C ASN A 240 30.92 -1.01 -28.54
N GLN A 241 29.82 -1.44 -27.90
CA GLN A 241 28.53 -0.73 -27.85
C GLN A 241 27.78 -0.59 -29.20
N ASP A 242 28.32 -1.14 -30.28
CA ASP A 242 27.63 -1.24 -31.57
C ASP A 242 26.40 -2.15 -31.43
N TYR A 243 25.25 -1.71 -31.96
CA TYR A 243 24.06 -2.55 -32.12
C TYR A 243 23.57 -2.60 -33.57
N GLU A 244 22.94 -3.70 -33.94
CA GLU A 244 22.23 -3.88 -35.20
C GLU A 244 20.80 -4.31 -34.95
N LEU A 245 19.84 -3.58 -35.50
CA LEU A 245 18.43 -3.92 -35.52
C LEU A 245 18.11 -4.63 -36.83
N TRP A 246 17.49 -5.80 -36.76
CA TRP A 246 17.20 -6.69 -37.88
C TRP A 246 15.70 -7.00 -37.97
N ASP A 247 15.17 -7.07 -39.19
CA ASP A 247 13.85 -7.62 -39.50
C ASP A 247 13.99 -9.11 -39.80
N LEU A 248 13.41 -9.96 -38.96
CA LEU A 248 13.55 -11.42 -39.05
C LEU A 248 12.72 -12.02 -40.20
N LYS A 249 11.66 -11.34 -40.64
CA LYS A 249 10.80 -11.83 -41.73
C LYS A 249 11.45 -11.67 -43.09
N SER A 250 12.12 -10.53 -43.31
CA SER A 250 12.80 -10.20 -44.56
C SER A 250 14.30 -10.46 -44.52
N ALA A 251 14.84 -10.82 -43.35
CA ALA A 251 16.25 -11.07 -43.12
C ALA A 251 17.15 -9.87 -43.49
N LYS A 252 16.67 -8.66 -43.19
CA LYS A 252 17.38 -7.41 -43.51
C LYS A 252 17.71 -6.64 -42.25
N MET A 253 18.92 -6.11 -42.20
CA MET A 253 19.30 -5.11 -41.22
C MET A 253 18.46 -3.84 -41.46
N ILE A 254 17.71 -3.43 -40.44
CA ILE A 254 16.94 -2.19 -40.39
C ILE A 254 17.89 -1.02 -40.09
N ARG A 255 18.79 -1.20 -39.12
CA ARG A 255 19.69 -0.15 -38.67
C ARG A 255 20.94 -0.69 -37.99
N LYS A 256 22.02 0.08 -38.08
CA LYS A 256 23.20 -0.04 -37.23
C LYS A 256 23.40 1.26 -36.45
N GLY A 257 23.75 1.17 -35.17
CA GLY A 257 24.02 2.33 -34.31
C GLY A 257 25.00 1.99 -33.18
N VAL A 258 25.24 2.97 -32.32
CA VAL A 258 26.06 2.83 -31.11
C VAL A 258 25.15 3.13 -29.92
N LEU A 259 25.13 2.24 -28.93
CA LEU A 259 24.44 2.47 -27.67
C LEU A 259 25.21 3.56 -26.88
N PRO A 260 24.52 4.41 -26.11
CA PRO A 260 25.17 5.41 -25.26
C PRO A 260 26.29 4.82 -24.39
N ALA A 261 27.36 5.60 -24.18
CA ALA A 261 28.61 5.18 -23.53
C ALA A 261 28.52 4.97 -22.00
N VAL A 262 27.56 4.16 -21.59
CA VAL A 262 27.25 3.82 -20.20
C VAL A 262 27.93 2.50 -19.77
N PHE A 263 28.60 1.80 -20.70
CA PHE A 263 29.14 0.43 -20.55
C PHE A 263 30.65 0.35 -20.23
N GLN A 264 31.17 1.04 -19.21
CA GLN A 264 32.63 1.03 -18.94
C GLN A 264 33.13 0.08 -17.84
N GLU A 265 32.30 -0.74 -17.20
CA GLU A 265 32.78 -1.75 -16.23
C GLU A 265 32.49 -3.17 -16.71
N TRP A 266 33.49 -4.05 -16.54
CA TRP A 266 33.63 -5.35 -17.19
C TRP A 266 32.56 -6.37 -16.75
N TYR A 267 32.33 -7.37 -17.62
CA TYR A 267 31.72 -8.71 -17.42
C TYR A 267 30.43 -9.06 -18.18
N THR A 268 30.39 -10.35 -18.51
CA THR A 268 29.63 -11.16 -19.46
C THR A 268 28.24 -11.61 -18.96
N SER A 269 27.32 -11.86 -19.92
CA SER A 269 26.17 -12.79 -19.92
C SER A 269 25.31 -12.97 -18.64
N PHE A 270 23.99 -12.77 -18.76
CA PHE A 270 22.98 -13.31 -17.81
C PHE A 270 22.32 -14.52 -18.45
N GLU A 271 22.13 -15.66 -17.77
CA GLU A 271 21.89 -15.90 -16.33
C GLU A 271 23.05 -16.68 -15.62
N ILE A 272 23.54 -16.19 -14.46
CA ILE A 272 24.04 -16.92 -13.25
C ILE A 272 24.88 -15.95 -12.37
N PHE A 273 24.76 -16.16 -11.05
CA PHE A 273 25.24 -15.42 -9.88
C PHE A 273 26.73 -15.04 -9.81
N ASP A 274 27.00 -13.75 -9.53
CA ASP A 274 28.01 -13.35 -8.54
C ASP A 274 27.51 -12.14 -7.73
N ALA A 275 27.75 -12.17 -6.41
CA ALA A 275 27.31 -11.18 -5.44
C ALA A 275 28.13 -9.87 -5.47
N LYS A 276 28.88 -9.58 -6.55
CA LYS A 276 29.87 -8.50 -6.57
C LYS A 276 30.04 -7.72 -7.88
N GLY A 277 29.13 -7.82 -8.86
CA GLY A 277 29.22 -7.03 -10.10
C GLY A 277 27.87 -6.57 -10.65
N PHE A 278 27.76 -5.30 -11.01
CA PHE A 278 26.58 -4.72 -11.67
C PHE A 278 26.49 -5.20 -13.13
N SER A 279 25.27 -5.30 -13.66
CA SER A 279 25.10 -5.71 -15.06
C SER A 279 24.00 -4.92 -15.75
N PRO A 280 24.18 -4.57 -17.05
CA PRO A 280 23.25 -3.72 -17.75
C PRO A 280 21.96 -4.48 -18.09
N ILE A 281 20.82 -3.94 -17.67
CA ILE A 281 19.49 -4.41 -18.08
C ILE A 281 19.28 -3.99 -19.54
N LEU A 282 19.17 -4.95 -20.46
CA LEU A 282 18.81 -4.70 -21.86
C LEU A 282 17.55 -5.49 -22.22
N GLY A 283 16.42 -4.80 -22.33
CA GLY A 283 15.11 -5.35 -22.71
C GLY A 283 14.61 -4.71 -24.00
N PHE A 284 13.97 -5.47 -24.89
CA PHE A 284 13.41 -4.97 -26.15
C PHE A 284 11.89 -4.91 -26.08
N GLY A 285 11.32 -3.77 -26.49
CA GLY A 285 9.87 -3.55 -26.49
C GLY A 285 9.15 -4.57 -27.38
N PRO A 286 8.05 -5.18 -26.90
CA PRO A 286 7.32 -6.17 -27.69
C PRO A 286 6.56 -5.55 -28.87
N THR A 287 6.16 -4.28 -28.77
CA THR A 287 5.32 -3.57 -29.77
C THR A 287 6.01 -2.37 -30.41
N SER A 288 7.14 -1.94 -29.88
CA SER A 288 7.96 -0.84 -30.38
C SER A 288 9.45 -1.15 -30.22
N PRO A 289 10.34 -0.60 -31.05
CA PRO A 289 11.76 -0.90 -31.01
C PRO A 289 12.48 -0.12 -29.88
N LEU A 290 11.99 -0.24 -28.64
CA LEU A 290 12.56 0.40 -27.45
C LEU A 290 13.54 -0.54 -26.74
N ALA A 291 14.69 -0.03 -26.33
CA ALA A 291 15.65 -0.70 -25.46
C ALA A 291 15.63 -0.09 -24.05
N ILE A 292 15.85 -0.91 -23.03
CA ILE A 292 16.16 -0.46 -21.66
C ILE A 292 17.68 -0.44 -21.52
N LEU A 293 18.24 0.57 -20.87
CA LEU A 293 19.67 0.70 -20.59
C LEU A 293 19.88 1.16 -19.14
N GLY A 294 20.67 0.46 -18.33
CA GLY A 294 20.99 0.91 -16.97
C GLY A 294 22.11 1.97 -16.95
N GLU A 295 21.89 3.08 -16.25
CA GLU A 295 22.88 4.15 -15.99
C GLU A 295 23.24 4.21 -14.50
N GLY A 296 23.89 3.15 -14.02
CA GLY A 296 24.18 2.96 -12.61
C GLY A 296 23.02 2.33 -11.83
N PRO A 297 23.14 2.21 -10.50
CA PRO A 297 22.22 1.40 -9.69
C PRO A 297 20.80 1.97 -9.58
N HIS A 298 20.60 3.26 -9.82
CA HIS A 298 19.34 3.97 -9.52
C HIS A 298 18.66 4.57 -10.75
N THR A 299 19.20 4.32 -11.95
CA THR A 299 18.73 4.98 -13.18
C THR A 299 18.62 3.98 -14.34
N LEU A 300 17.47 3.99 -15.01
CA LEU A 300 17.23 3.28 -16.27
C LEU A 300 16.89 4.31 -17.37
N ARG A 301 17.41 4.12 -18.58
CA ARG A 301 17.01 4.87 -19.77
C ARG A 301 16.20 3.99 -20.71
N LEU A 302 15.16 4.57 -21.28
CA LEU A 302 14.41 4.03 -22.39
C LEU A 302 14.95 4.65 -23.69
N PHE A 303 15.53 3.83 -24.56
CA PHE A 303 16.23 4.22 -25.77
C PHE A 303 15.51 3.70 -27.01
N ASP A 304 15.10 4.58 -27.91
CA ASP A 304 14.47 4.17 -29.16
C ASP A 304 15.53 3.71 -30.16
N LEU A 305 15.51 2.43 -30.53
CA LEU A 305 16.48 1.82 -31.44
C LEU A 305 16.23 2.15 -32.91
N ALA A 306 15.01 2.56 -33.28
CA ALA A 306 14.72 3.01 -34.64
C ALA A 306 15.23 4.42 -34.89
N THR A 307 15.08 5.33 -33.92
CA THR A 307 15.50 6.74 -34.04
C THR A 307 16.89 7.01 -33.46
N GLY A 308 17.29 6.25 -32.44
CA GLY A 308 18.61 6.30 -31.80
C GLY A 308 18.71 7.44 -30.81
N ARG A 309 17.59 7.74 -30.15
CA ARG A 309 17.42 8.83 -29.20
C ARG A 309 16.87 8.30 -27.89
N ASP A 310 17.28 8.93 -26.80
CA ASP A 310 16.69 8.72 -25.49
C ASP A 310 15.22 9.19 -25.53
N GLN A 311 14.28 8.36 -25.05
CA GLN A 311 12.89 8.76 -24.83
C GLN A 311 12.68 9.26 -23.41
N HIS A 312 13.00 8.43 -22.41
CA HIS A 312 12.79 8.75 -20.99
C HIS A 312 13.93 8.21 -20.13
N THR A 313 14.15 8.87 -18.99
CA THR A 313 15.04 8.42 -17.93
C THR A 313 14.20 8.18 -16.68
N LEU A 314 14.24 6.96 -16.17
CA LEU A 314 13.58 6.52 -14.94
C LEU A 314 14.62 6.56 -13.83
N THR A 315 14.38 7.35 -12.79
CA THR A 315 15.30 7.47 -11.64
C THR A 315 14.53 7.30 -10.35
N ASP A 316 15.02 6.40 -9.50
CA ASP A 316 14.53 6.26 -8.13
C ASP A 316 15.70 5.96 -7.18
N ASN A 317 16.01 6.93 -6.31
CA ASN A 317 17.12 6.83 -5.36
C ASN A 317 16.84 5.82 -4.22
N SER A 318 15.59 5.39 -4.05
CA SER A 318 15.21 4.40 -3.04
C SER A 318 15.40 2.95 -3.52
N MET A 319 15.50 2.73 -4.83
CA MET A 319 15.52 1.41 -5.44
C MET A 319 16.83 1.17 -6.19
N ARG A 320 17.49 0.02 -5.96
CA ARG A 320 18.65 -0.40 -6.75
C ARG A 320 18.21 -1.34 -7.86
N PHE A 321 17.99 -0.83 -9.06
CA PHE A 321 17.45 -1.58 -10.18
C PHE A 321 18.33 -2.81 -10.52
N LYS A 322 17.69 -3.97 -10.55
CA LYS A 322 18.29 -5.30 -10.79
C LYS A 322 17.73 -5.97 -12.04
N MET A 323 16.41 -5.95 -12.24
CA MET A 323 15.75 -6.53 -13.43
C MET A 323 14.62 -5.64 -13.91
N ALA A 324 14.35 -5.65 -15.23
CA ALA A 324 13.17 -5.00 -15.79
C ALA A 324 12.59 -5.79 -16.98
N ILE A 325 11.26 -5.76 -17.13
CA ILE A 325 10.53 -6.41 -18.23
C ILE A 325 9.36 -5.54 -18.70
N PHE A 326 9.17 -5.44 -20.02
CA PHE A 326 8.02 -4.74 -20.61
C PHE A 326 6.74 -5.57 -20.46
N SER A 327 5.61 -4.88 -20.27
CA SER A 327 4.30 -5.49 -20.47
C SER A 327 4.14 -5.91 -21.94
N PRO A 328 3.31 -6.91 -22.25
CA PRO A 328 3.16 -7.43 -23.61
C PRO A 328 2.67 -6.40 -24.64
N ASP A 329 1.92 -5.39 -24.20
CA ASP A 329 1.47 -4.27 -25.03
C ASP A 329 2.54 -3.17 -25.19
N GLY A 330 3.65 -3.25 -24.45
CA GLY A 330 4.76 -2.31 -24.45
C GLY A 330 4.47 -0.98 -23.74
N LYS A 331 3.32 -0.84 -23.07
CA LYS A 331 2.92 0.41 -22.42
C LYS A 331 3.44 0.56 -20.99
N GLN A 332 3.76 -0.55 -20.35
CA GLN A 332 4.21 -0.58 -18.95
C GLN A 332 5.55 -1.32 -18.84
N LEU A 333 6.27 -1.01 -17.76
CA LEU A 333 7.55 -1.61 -17.43
C LEU A 333 7.55 -2.03 -15.96
N ALA A 334 7.68 -3.33 -15.69
CA ALA A 334 7.95 -3.81 -14.35
C ALA A 334 9.46 -3.75 -14.11
N VAL A 335 9.87 -3.12 -13.02
CA VAL A 335 11.26 -2.95 -12.59
C VAL A 335 11.39 -3.50 -11.17
N THR A 336 12.50 -4.15 -10.86
CA THR A 336 12.75 -4.70 -9.52
C THR A 336 14.12 -4.32 -9.01
N ASP A 337 14.27 -4.31 -7.69
CA ASP A 337 15.55 -4.41 -7.01
C ASP A 337 15.76 -5.84 -6.49
N GLN A 338 16.41 -6.00 -5.33
CA GLN A 338 16.50 -7.29 -4.65
C GLN A 338 15.12 -7.84 -4.27
N LYS A 339 14.17 -7.08 -3.74
CA LYS A 339 12.95 -7.62 -3.11
C LYS A 339 11.66 -6.88 -3.46
N ASN A 340 11.78 -5.66 -3.98
CA ASN A 340 10.71 -4.74 -4.31
C ASN A 340 10.44 -4.76 -5.81
N ILE A 341 9.20 -4.43 -6.17
CA ILE A 341 8.75 -4.36 -7.56
C ILE A 341 8.07 -3.01 -7.76
N GLN A 342 8.42 -2.33 -8.85
CA GLN A 342 7.79 -1.11 -9.31
C GLN A 342 7.25 -1.30 -10.72
N LEU A 343 6.17 -0.60 -11.02
CA LEU A 343 5.53 -0.57 -12.33
C LEU A 343 5.57 0.86 -12.84
N TRP A 344 6.12 1.04 -14.03
CA TRP A 344 6.33 2.32 -14.69
C TRP A 344 5.56 2.40 -15.99
N GLU A 345 5.13 3.59 -16.37
CA GLU A 345 4.51 3.87 -17.67
C GLU A 345 5.60 4.23 -18.67
N VAL A 346 5.62 3.54 -19.82
CA VAL A 346 6.68 3.65 -20.82
C VAL A 346 6.59 4.97 -21.58
N GLU A 347 5.38 5.45 -21.87
CA GLU A 347 5.15 6.66 -22.67
C GLU A 347 5.44 7.96 -21.90
N THR A 348 5.26 7.95 -20.57
CA THR A 348 5.45 9.15 -19.75
C THR A 348 6.72 9.08 -18.90
N GLY A 349 7.25 7.88 -18.68
CA GLY A 349 8.33 7.62 -17.72
C GLY A 349 7.90 7.76 -16.26
N GLN A 350 6.58 7.81 -15.97
CA GLN A 350 6.07 7.98 -14.61
C GLN A 350 5.93 6.64 -13.89
N LEU A 351 6.20 6.63 -12.59
CA LEU A 351 5.91 5.51 -11.71
C LEU A 351 4.37 5.36 -11.60
N ILE A 352 3.84 4.22 -12.04
CA ILE A 352 2.43 3.87 -11.91
C ILE A 352 2.15 3.40 -10.49
N ARG A 353 2.99 2.51 -9.97
CA ARG A 353 2.79 1.84 -8.68
C ARG A 353 4.08 1.20 -8.17
N THR A 354 4.21 1.14 -6.85
CA THR A 354 5.12 0.20 -6.17
C THR A 354 4.29 -0.95 -5.60
N PHE A 355 4.65 -2.19 -5.90
CA PHE A 355 4.14 -3.34 -5.17
C PHE A 355 4.91 -3.37 -3.85
N GLU A 356 4.29 -2.84 -2.79
CA GLU A 356 4.97 -2.57 -1.51
C GLU A 356 5.68 -3.83 -0.97
N GLY A 357 7.00 -3.77 -0.88
CA GLY A 357 7.79 -4.61 0.01
C GLY A 357 7.86 -3.97 1.39
N GLN A 358 7.91 -4.79 2.45
CA GLN A 358 7.88 -4.28 3.82
C GLN A 358 9.10 -3.43 4.14
N ALA A 359 8.91 -2.45 5.03
CA ALA A 359 10.01 -1.68 5.61
C ALA A 359 10.90 -2.63 6.42
N ARG A 360 12.13 -2.85 5.94
CA ARG A 360 13.11 -3.74 6.57
C ARG A 360 13.68 -3.08 7.82
N PHE A 361 14.05 -3.89 8.82
CA PHE A 361 14.84 -3.38 9.94
C PHE A 361 16.24 -2.97 9.48
N PHE A 362 16.74 -1.86 10.02
CA PHE A 362 18.14 -1.51 9.87
C PHE A 362 18.99 -2.48 10.72
N ALA A 363 19.87 -3.24 10.08
CA ALA A 363 20.69 -4.23 10.78
C ALA A 363 21.63 -3.54 11.79
N GLY A 364 21.62 -4.01 13.04
CA GLY A 364 22.55 -3.55 14.08
C GLY A 364 22.03 -2.44 14.99
N THR A 365 20.83 -1.89 14.78
CA THR A 365 20.20 -0.94 15.72
C THR A 365 18.98 -1.57 16.42
N ALA A 366 18.97 -1.50 17.75
CA ALA A 366 17.89 -2.10 18.55
C ALA A 366 16.63 -1.22 18.56
N PRO A 367 15.44 -1.84 18.68
CA PRO A 367 14.22 -1.10 19.04
C PRO A 367 14.43 -0.33 20.34
N GLN A 368 13.91 0.89 20.42
CA GLN A 368 14.07 1.78 21.57
C GLN A 368 12.71 2.00 22.24
N PRO A 369 12.37 1.22 23.29
CA PRO A 369 11.09 1.33 23.98
C PRO A 369 11.06 2.53 24.94
N THR A 370 9.89 3.16 25.03
CA THR A 370 9.56 4.26 25.93
C THR A 370 8.33 3.89 26.77
N GLU A 371 7.86 4.78 27.66
CA GLU A 371 6.61 4.56 28.40
C GLU A 371 5.38 4.58 27.48
N GLU A 372 5.42 5.40 26.43
CA GLU A 372 4.28 5.63 25.53
C GLU A 372 4.26 4.68 24.32
N GLY A 373 5.40 4.08 23.98
CA GLY A 373 5.54 3.34 22.73
C GLY A 373 6.91 2.72 22.50
N VAL A 374 7.20 2.35 21.26
CA VAL A 374 8.51 1.84 20.84
C VAL A 374 8.94 2.48 19.52
N PHE A 375 10.16 3.01 19.50
CA PHE A 375 10.81 3.43 18.26
C PHE A 375 11.47 2.23 17.60
N VAL A 376 11.23 2.10 16.30
CA VAL A 376 11.62 0.95 15.51
C VAL A 376 12.46 1.43 14.33
N PRO A 377 13.76 1.12 14.29
CA PRO A 377 14.64 1.54 13.21
C PRO A 377 14.41 0.69 11.96
N MET A 378 14.04 1.34 10.86
CA MET A 378 13.85 0.75 9.54
C MET A 378 14.97 1.23 8.58
N GLU A 379 15.20 0.51 7.48
CA GLU A 379 16.13 0.94 6.41
C GLU A 379 15.77 2.32 5.84
N THR A 380 14.48 2.67 5.82
CA THR A 380 13.99 3.96 5.30
C THR A 380 13.90 5.07 6.36
N GLY A 381 14.24 4.78 7.61
CA GLY A 381 14.16 5.74 8.72
C GLY A 381 13.52 5.15 9.97
N LEU A 382 13.03 6.01 10.86
CA LEU A 382 12.48 5.58 12.15
C LEU A 382 10.95 5.55 12.14
N ARG A 383 10.35 4.57 12.84
CA ARG A 383 8.89 4.48 13.09
C ARG A 383 8.62 4.47 14.58
N PHE A 384 7.52 5.06 15.01
CA PHE A 384 7.07 5.02 16.41
C PHE A 384 5.72 4.33 16.52
N TRP A 385 5.69 3.20 17.22
CA TRP A 385 4.47 2.49 17.62
C TRP A 385 3.99 3.00 18.96
N ASN A 386 2.77 3.50 19.01
CA ASN A 386 2.18 4.01 20.26
C ASN A 386 1.33 2.93 20.93
N PHE A 387 1.57 2.69 22.21
CA PHE A 387 0.90 1.63 22.98
C PHE A 387 -0.55 1.95 23.35
N THR A 388 -0.95 3.22 23.33
CA THR A 388 -2.32 3.66 23.63
C THR A 388 -3.21 3.60 22.39
N THR A 389 -2.71 4.07 21.24
CA THR A 389 -3.45 4.01 19.96
C THR A 389 -3.40 2.62 19.33
N GLY A 390 -2.35 1.84 19.63
CA GLY A 390 -2.11 0.50 19.09
C GLY A 390 -1.44 0.47 17.72
N GLY A 391 -1.14 1.63 17.14
CA GLY A 391 -0.63 1.77 15.78
C GLY A 391 0.59 2.68 15.66
N ILE A 392 1.06 2.84 14.42
CA ILE A 392 2.13 3.81 14.10
C ILE A 392 1.55 5.22 14.17
N THR A 393 2.17 6.10 14.97
CA THR A 393 1.76 7.51 15.09
C THR A 393 2.85 8.49 14.66
N GLY A 394 4.06 8.01 14.38
CA GLY A 394 5.17 8.85 13.94
C GLY A 394 6.12 8.12 12.99
N THR A 395 6.56 8.84 11.96
CA THR A 395 7.49 8.36 10.93
C THR A 395 8.49 9.46 10.60
N TRP A 396 9.78 9.13 10.67
CA TRP A 396 10.88 10.05 10.38
C TRP A 396 11.78 9.47 9.29
N PRO A 397 11.57 9.84 8.02
CA PRO A 397 12.40 9.39 6.91
C PRO A 397 13.88 9.73 7.15
N GLY A 398 14.75 8.74 7.00
CA GLY A 398 16.20 8.91 7.17
C GLY A 398 16.71 9.05 8.61
N ALA A 399 15.83 9.15 9.63
CA ALA A 399 16.25 9.11 11.02
C ALA A 399 16.86 7.76 11.40
N SER A 400 17.97 7.79 12.14
CA SER A 400 18.77 6.61 12.48
C SER A 400 18.67 6.19 13.96
N GLY A 401 18.02 6.99 14.82
CA GLY A 401 17.77 6.66 16.24
C GLY A 401 17.08 7.78 17.02
N VAL A 402 16.93 7.61 18.35
CA VAL A 402 16.45 8.64 19.29
C VAL A 402 17.46 9.00 20.38
N ASP A 403 17.37 10.23 20.91
CA ASP A 403 18.16 10.72 22.04
C ASP A 403 17.59 10.31 23.42
N GLU A 404 18.25 10.75 24.51
CA GLU A 404 17.83 10.50 25.91
C GLU A 404 16.48 11.14 26.29
N HIS A 405 15.96 12.03 25.45
CA HIS A 405 14.66 12.68 25.59
C HIS A 405 13.63 12.14 24.60
N ASN A 406 13.93 11.02 23.91
CA ASN A 406 13.11 10.39 22.89
C ASN A 406 12.89 11.24 21.63
N ASN A 407 13.78 12.20 21.34
CA ASN A 407 13.75 12.96 20.10
C ASN A 407 14.49 12.20 18.99
N PRO A 408 13.84 11.93 17.84
CA PRO A 408 14.50 11.30 16.71
C PRO A 408 15.62 12.17 16.12
N PHE A 409 16.69 11.53 15.65
CA PHE A 409 17.80 12.19 14.98
C PHE A 409 18.27 11.42 13.74
N GLN A 410 18.90 12.13 12.80
CA GLN A 410 19.54 11.61 11.60
C GLN A 410 20.95 12.16 11.51
N LEU A 411 21.87 11.30 11.13
CA LEU A 411 23.23 11.69 10.79
C LEU A 411 23.57 11.21 9.38
N THR A 412 23.90 12.14 8.49
CA THR A 412 24.25 11.83 7.10
C THR A 412 25.77 11.70 6.92
N ALA A 413 26.20 10.69 6.16
CA ALA A 413 27.61 10.39 5.88
C ALA A 413 28.10 10.91 4.50
N GLU A 414 27.40 11.89 3.92
CA GLU A 414 27.72 12.49 2.63
C GLU A 414 28.79 13.60 2.74
N PRO A 415 29.41 14.06 1.63
CA PRO A 415 30.45 15.11 1.62
C PRO A 415 30.04 16.44 2.29
N THR A 416 28.75 16.61 2.62
CA THR A 416 28.23 17.59 3.57
C THR A 416 27.48 16.87 4.70
N ALA A 417 28.21 16.30 5.65
CA ALA A 417 27.61 15.66 6.82
C ALA A 417 26.74 16.68 7.59
N GLN A 418 25.50 16.32 7.88
CA GLN A 418 24.55 17.14 8.64
C GLN A 418 23.92 16.29 9.75
N LEU A 419 23.82 16.86 10.95
CA LEU A 419 23.02 16.31 12.04
C LEU A 419 21.67 17.02 12.06
N GLN A 420 20.61 16.24 11.94
CA GLN A 420 19.22 16.71 12.04
C GLN A 420 18.57 16.06 13.27
N ILE A 421 17.92 16.87 14.10
CA ILE A 421 17.18 16.42 15.28
C ILE A 421 15.75 16.93 15.18
N TRP A 422 14.78 16.05 15.40
CA TRP A 422 13.36 16.33 15.31
C TRP A 422 12.67 16.18 16.65
N GLN A 423 11.74 17.07 16.96
CA GLN A 423 10.85 16.95 18.13
C GLN A 423 9.55 16.25 17.74
N THR A 424 9.11 16.43 16.50
CA THR A 424 7.93 15.75 15.91
C THR A 424 8.28 15.31 14.49
N PRO A 425 7.48 14.45 13.83
CA PRO A 425 7.70 14.04 12.44
C PRO A 425 7.92 15.20 11.46
N THR A 426 7.37 16.38 11.77
CA THR A 426 7.43 17.57 10.92
C THR A 426 8.30 18.70 11.48
N THR A 427 8.66 18.65 12.76
CA THR A 427 9.35 19.75 13.44
C THR A 427 10.83 19.42 13.60
N LEU A 428 11.65 19.95 12.69
CA LEU A 428 13.09 19.97 12.83
C LEU A 428 13.48 20.99 13.91
N VAL A 429 14.13 20.52 14.97
CA VAL A 429 14.54 21.34 16.13
C VAL A 429 15.92 21.90 15.92
N LYS A 430 16.84 21.08 15.39
CA LYS A 430 18.25 21.43 15.28
C LYS A 430 18.81 20.87 14.00
N LYS A 431 19.47 21.75 13.24
CA LYS A 431 20.26 21.40 12.06
C LYS A 431 21.67 21.91 12.28
N LEU A 432 22.61 20.99 12.46
CA LEU A 432 24.03 21.34 12.63
C LEU A 432 24.81 20.92 11.37
N PRO A 433 25.53 21.84 10.71
CA PRO A 433 26.54 21.45 9.73
C PRO A 433 27.68 20.76 10.48
N LEU A 434 28.09 19.57 10.06
CA LEU A 434 29.16 18.82 10.73
C LEU A 434 30.55 19.09 10.15
N LEU A 435 30.72 19.64 8.93
CA LEU A 435 31.98 20.23 8.42
C LEU A 435 31.95 20.74 6.95
N SER A 436 32.92 21.61 6.63
CA SER A 436 33.33 22.11 5.30
C SER A 436 34.65 21.50 4.77
N LYS A 437 35.21 20.50 5.46
CA LYS A 437 36.35 19.70 5.00
C LYS A 437 35.91 18.26 4.78
N THR A 438 36.35 17.71 3.66
CA THR A 438 36.16 16.32 3.21
C THR A 438 36.64 15.34 4.28
N ILE A 439 35.73 14.89 5.15
CA ILE A 439 35.92 13.65 5.91
C ILE A 439 35.60 12.51 4.92
N PRO A 440 36.50 11.54 4.69
CA PRO A 440 36.18 10.33 3.92
C PRO A 440 34.98 9.60 4.56
N ALA A 441 34.13 8.94 3.77
CA ALA A 441 32.90 8.32 4.26
C ALA A 441 33.15 7.43 5.51
N PRO A 442 32.63 7.79 6.69
CA PRO A 442 32.81 7.01 7.91
C PRO A 442 32.06 5.68 7.82
N VAL A 443 32.63 4.63 8.41
CA VAL A 443 32.06 3.28 8.47
C VAL A 443 31.08 3.15 9.65
N ALA A 444 31.23 3.97 10.68
CA ALA A 444 30.27 4.07 11.78
C ALA A 444 30.27 5.47 12.42
N THR A 445 29.12 5.88 12.96
CA THR A 445 28.96 7.18 13.61
C THR A 445 28.10 7.08 14.87
N TYR A 446 28.52 7.76 15.95
CA TYR A 446 27.89 7.70 17.26
C TYR A 446 27.70 9.10 17.85
N LEU A 447 26.73 9.25 18.76
CA LEU A 447 26.45 10.48 19.50
C LEU A 447 26.51 10.23 21.01
N SER A 448 26.99 11.22 21.77
CA SER A 448 26.91 11.19 23.22
C SER A 448 25.47 11.34 23.70
N ALA A 449 25.15 10.76 24.87
CA ALA A 449 23.80 10.84 25.45
C ALA A 449 23.31 12.29 25.59
N ASP A 450 24.21 13.21 25.95
CA ASP A 450 23.93 14.65 26.06
C ASP A 450 23.91 15.40 24.71
N LEU A 451 24.09 14.69 23.59
CA LEU A 451 24.18 15.21 22.21
C LEU A 451 25.23 16.32 21.99
N LYS A 452 26.22 16.43 22.87
CA LYS A 452 27.30 17.43 22.75
C LYS A 452 28.48 16.93 21.94
N LYS A 453 28.59 15.62 21.72
CA LYS A 453 29.72 15.02 21.03
C LYS A 453 29.26 14.00 19.99
N ALA A 454 29.89 14.01 18.82
CA ALA A 454 29.77 12.96 17.82
C ALA A 454 31.10 12.20 17.68
N ILE A 455 31.04 10.91 17.40
CA ILE A 455 32.20 10.05 17.20
C ILE A 455 32.11 9.42 15.82
N PHE A 456 33.15 9.56 14.99
CA PHE A 456 33.21 8.96 13.66
C PHE A 456 34.32 7.92 13.62
N ILE A 457 34.03 6.74 13.07
CA ILE A 457 35.03 5.70 12.81
C ILE A 457 35.18 5.53 11.31
N GLN A 458 36.43 5.58 10.84
CA GLN A 458 36.81 5.19 9.50
C GLN A 458 37.52 3.83 9.56
N LYS A 459 37.07 2.87 8.75
CA LYS A 459 37.73 1.57 8.55
C LYS A 459 38.25 1.48 7.12
N GLY A 460 39.55 1.32 6.95
CA GLY A 460 40.21 1.30 5.64
C GLY A 460 40.67 -0.09 5.25
N TRP A 461 40.51 -0.48 3.98
CA TRP A 461 41.23 -1.65 3.43
C TRP A 461 42.71 -1.31 3.15
N ASP A 462 43.02 -0.03 2.94
CA ASP A 462 44.36 0.51 2.63
C ASP A 462 44.73 1.78 3.44
N VAL A 463 43.91 2.15 4.45
CA VAL A 463 44.13 3.33 5.31
C VAL A 463 44.02 2.93 6.78
N GLN A 464 44.83 3.53 7.65
CA GLN A 464 44.76 3.30 9.10
C GLN A 464 43.35 3.59 9.64
N ASP A 465 42.83 2.71 10.48
CA ASP A 465 41.55 2.97 11.14
C ASP A 465 41.68 4.24 11.98
N THR A 466 40.69 5.12 11.86
CA THR A 466 40.78 6.46 12.44
C THR A 466 39.51 6.77 13.23
N LEU A 467 39.68 7.15 14.50
CA LEU A 467 38.61 7.59 15.39
C LEU A 467 38.63 9.11 15.53
N TRP A 468 37.51 9.75 15.19
CA TRP A 468 37.28 11.17 15.37
C TRP A 468 36.29 11.40 16.50
N VAL A 469 36.61 12.28 17.44
CA VAL A 469 35.62 12.80 18.40
C VAL A 469 35.40 14.28 18.10
N TRP A 470 34.16 14.66 17.83
CA TRP A 470 33.73 16.00 17.44
C TRP A 470 32.92 16.65 18.55
N ASP A 471 33.23 17.89 18.90
CA ASP A 471 32.40 18.74 19.76
C ASP A 471 31.34 19.41 18.89
N LEU A 472 30.07 19.06 19.12
CA LEU A 472 28.94 19.56 18.34
C LEU A 472 28.54 20.98 18.71
N ASP A 473 28.88 21.44 19.92
CA ASP A 473 28.60 22.81 20.36
C ASP A 473 29.67 23.79 19.89
N ARG A 474 30.92 23.33 19.78
CA ARG A 474 32.07 24.17 19.41
C ARG A 474 32.54 23.99 17.96
N ASP A 475 31.91 23.09 17.23
CA ASP A 475 32.22 22.73 15.83
C ASP A 475 33.72 22.50 15.58
N ARG A 476 34.31 21.58 16.34
CA ARG A 476 35.72 21.21 16.19
C ARG A 476 35.97 19.75 16.60
N SER A 477 36.97 19.13 15.98
CA SER A 477 37.52 17.87 16.51
C SER A 477 38.17 18.12 17.87
N LEU A 478 37.79 17.30 18.85
CA LEU A 478 38.42 17.23 20.17
C LEU A 478 39.57 16.22 20.18
N LEU A 479 39.45 15.15 19.41
CA LEU A 479 40.40 14.03 19.44
C LEU A 479 40.47 13.34 18.07
N LEU A 480 41.70 13.05 17.62
CA LEU A 480 42.02 12.17 16.51
C LEU A 480 42.90 11.04 17.06
N LEU A 481 42.49 9.80 16.87
CA LEU A 481 43.30 8.62 17.18
C LEU A 481 43.45 7.79 15.90
N GLU A 482 44.68 7.61 15.44
CA GLU A 482 45.05 6.76 14.29
C GLU A 482 45.54 5.40 14.83
N GLN A 483 44.65 4.40 14.91
CA GLN A 483 44.98 3.02 15.34
C GLN A 483 43.94 2.04 14.79
N ASP A 484 44.32 0.77 14.58
CA ASP A 484 43.41 -0.30 14.13
C ASP A 484 42.29 -0.55 15.17
N PHE A 485 41.02 -0.29 14.80
CA PHE A 485 39.86 -0.35 15.71
C PHE A 485 38.77 -1.28 15.16
N LYS A 486 38.20 -2.16 16.01
CA LYS A 486 36.97 -2.92 15.67
C LYS A 486 35.88 -2.80 16.75
N ALA A 487 34.66 -2.51 16.26
CA ALA A 487 33.30 -2.54 16.83
C ALA A 487 32.95 -1.74 18.11
N ILE A 488 31.90 -0.90 18.01
CA ILE A 488 31.27 -0.12 19.10
C ILE A 488 29.78 -0.53 19.21
N SER A 489 29.28 -0.73 20.44
CA SER A 489 27.85 -0.90 20.80
C SER A 489 27.50 0.08 21.95
N PRO A 490 26.28 0.65 22.02
CA PRO A 490 26.05 1.99 22.60
C PRO A 490 25.97 2.08 24.14
N ASP A 491 25.99 3.34 24.61
CA ASP A 491 25.96 3.91 25.98
C ASP A 491 27.35 4.27 26.53
N LEU A 492 27.79 5.53 26.31
CA LEU A 492 29.17 6.01 26.50
C LEU A 492 29.82 5.69 27.86
N ARG A 493 30.51 4.55 27.90
CA ARG A 493 31.73 4.23 28.65
C ARG A 493 32.57 3.34 27.70
N PHE A 494 33.88 3.59 27.55
CA PHE A 494 34.65 3.10 26.37
C PHE A 494 35.54 1.90 26.66
N GLY A 495 35.39 0.80 25.93
CA GLY A 495 36.37 -0.28 25.80
C GLY A 495 36.70 -0.55 24.32
N ILE A 496 37.98 -0.79 24.02
CA ILE A 496 38.56 -1.05 22.70
C ILE A 496 39.31 -2.38 22.78
N ALA A 497 39.10 -3.33 21.86
CA ALA A 497 39.89 -4.55 21.78
C ALA A 497 40.90 -4.48 20.62
N LYS A 498 42.11 -5.00 20.84
CA LYS A 498 43.23 -4.97 19.90
C LYS A 498 43.68 -6.38 19.53
N SER A 499 43.76 -6.68 18.24
CA SER A 499 44.30 -7.95 17.68
C SER A 499 45.36 -7.61 16.63
N TYR A 500 46.53 -8.25 16.72
CA TYR A 500 47.63 -8.12 15.74
C TYR A 500 47.85 -9.44 14.98
N GLY A 501 48.13 -9.37 13.67
CA GLY A 501 48.74 -10.45 12.85
C GLY A 501 49.56 -9.83 11.70
N THR A 502 50.70 -10.35 11.24
CA THR A 502 51.08 -11.76 10.99
C THR A 502 52.57 -12.12 11.26
N ASP A 503 52.78 -13.38 11.69
CA ASP A 503 53.89 -14.37 11.71
C ASP A 503 55.39 -13.98 11.62
N GLU A 504 56.18 -14.38 12.65
CA GLU A 504 57.18 -15.47 12.61
C GLU A 504 57.97 -15.59 13.95
N TYR A 505 58.08 -16.81 14.48
CA TYR A 505 58.90 -17.29 15.62
C TYR A 505 58.88 -16.52 16.98
N GLY A 506 58.25 -17.15 17.99
CA GLY A 506 58.71 -17.12 19.39
C GLY A 506 58.39 -15.89 20.27
N TYR A 507 57.44 -16.11 21.21
CA TYR A 507 57.17 -15.35 22.46
C TYR A 507 56.43 -13.98 22.43
N ARG A 508 55.12 -14.06 22.76
CA ARG A 508 54.30 -13.27 23.75
C ARG A 508 54.06 -11.74 23.55
N VAL A 509 53.01 -11.14 24.15
CA VAL A 509 51.66 -10.71 23.66
C VAL A 509 51.54 -9.17 23.92
N PRO A 510 50.40 -8.49 23.66
CA PRO A 510 49.63 -8.00 24.83
C PRO A 510 48.17 -8.46 24.87
N LYS A 511 47.69 -8.62 26.09
CA LYS A 511 46.43 -9.25 26.50
C LYS A 511 45.44 -8.18 26.97
N GLY A 512 44.25 -8.12 26.40
CA GLY A 512 43.10 -7.44 27.03
C GLY A 512 42.33 -6.46 26.16
N ALA A 513 41.17 -6.04 26.67
CA ALA A 513 40.42 -4.88 26.18
C ALA A 513 40.91 -3.61 26.91
N GLU A 514 41.20 -2.54 26.18
CA GLU A 514 41.73 -1.28 26.66
C GLU A 514 40.64 -0.20 26.73
N PHE A 515 40.62 0.57 27.82
CA PHE A 515 39.60 1.58 28.08
C PHE A 515 40.25 2.94 27.97
N TRP A 516 39.62 3.86 27.26
CA TRP A 516 40.18 5.17 26.96
C TRP A 516 39.28 6.28 27.49
N ASN A 517 39.89 7.31 28.07
CA ASN A 517 39.18 8.51 28.48
C ASN A 517 39.17 9.47 27.29
N LEU A 518 37.98 9.71 26.72
CA LEU A 518 37.84 10.56 25.54
C LEU A 518 38.13 12.05 25.77
N GLU A 519 38.05 12.53 27.02
CA GLU A 519 38.33 13.92 27.34
C GLU A 519 39.84 14.21 27.39
N THR A 520 40.63 13.21 27.78
CA THR A 520 42.08 13.33 27.96
C THR A 520 42.89 12.62 26.88
N GLY A 521 42.25 11.76 26.07
CA GLY A 521 42.91 10.90 25.09
C GLY A 521 43.83 9.84 25.70
N LYS A 522 43.74 9.61 27.02
CA LYS A 522 44.60 8.67 27.73
C LYS A 522 43.90 7.36 28.00
N MET A 523 44.63 6.26 27.84
CA MET A 523 44.20 4.95 28.31
C MET A 523 44.01 4.97 29.84
N VAL A 524 42.82 4.57 30.28
CA VAL A 524 42.38 4.50 31.68
C VAL A 524 42.72 3.16 32.30
N ARG A 525 42.50 2.05 31.58
CA ARG A 525 42.65 0.69 32.12
C ARG A 525 42.76 -0.36 31.01
N THR A 526 43.33 -1.51 31.33
CA THR A 526 43.29 -2.73 30.49
C THR A 526 42.63 -3.86 31.29
N LEU A 527 41.65 -4.56 30.71
CA LEU A 527 41.02 -5.74 31.31
C LEU A 527 41.89 -6.99 31.08
N ALA A 528 42.37 -7.60 32.16
CA ALA A 528 43.15 -8.84 32.13
C ALA A 528 42.26 -10.06 32.45
N GLY A 529 42.50 -11.20 31.79
CA GLY A 529 41.70 -12.42 32.01
C GLY A 529 41.57 -13.38 30.81
N TYR A 530 42.24 -13.07 29.69
CA TYR A 530 42.19 -13.86 28.46
C TYR A 530 43.28 -14.95 28.48
N ALA A 531 42.87 -16.22 28.40
CA ALA A 531 43.78 -17.38 28.42
C ALA A 531 44.49 -17.60 27.07
N PHE A 532 43.86 -17.18 25.96
CA PHE A 532 44.34 -17.33 24.59
C PHE A 532 44.41 -15.97 23.86
N PRO A 533 45.21 -15.84 22.78
CA PRO A 533 45.17 -14.68 21.88
C PRO A 533 43.78 -14.53 21.30
N ILE A 534 43.29 -13.29 21.24
CA ILE A 534 42.05 -12.96 20.54
C ILE A 534 42.41 -12.85 19.04
N TYR A 535 41.80 -13.70 18.21
CA TYR A 535 41.92 -13.58 16.76
C TYR A 535 40.73 -12.75 16.27
N GLY A 536 40.99 -11.56 15.75
CA GLY A 536 39.96 -10.62 15.31
C GLY A 536 39.21 -11.07 14.05
N ASP A 537 38.35 -12.07 14.17
CA ASP A 537 37.26 -12.29 13.21
C ASP A 537 36.08 -11.34 13.53
N ASP A 538 35.13 -11.24 12.61
CA ASP A 538 33.99 -10.31 12.75
C ASP A 538 32.91 -10.80 13.74
N SER A 539 33.26 -11.71 14.67
CA SER A 539 32.32 -12.33 15.62
C SER A 539 32.37 -11.74 17.05
N GLU A 540 33.29 -10.84 17.40
CA GLU A 540 33.35 -10.31 18.78
C GLU A 540 32.13 -9.47 19.18
N THR A 541 31.66 -9.60 20.43
CA THR A 541 30.50 -8.84 20.93
C THR A 541 30.73 -8.29 22.33
N PHE A 542 30.38 -7.01 22.54
CA PHE A 542 30.45 -6.31 23.82
C PHE A 542 29.07 -5.75 24.18
N THR A 543 28.66 -5.87 25.44
CA THR A 543 27.44 -5.24 25.95
C THR A 543 27.60 -4.80 27.41
N TRP A 544 27.03 -3.66 27.76
CA TRP A 544 27.17 -3.03 29.07
C TRP A 544 25.93 -3.26 29.92
N SER A 545 26.10 -3.32 31.23
CA SER A 545 24.96 -3.17 32.13
C SER A 545 24.41 -1.75 32.04
N THR A 546 23.11 -1.59 32.31
CA THR A 546 22.41 -0.29 32.24
C THR A 546 22.95 0.75 33.22
N ASP A 547 23.62 0.33 34.31
CA ASP A 547 24.31 1.21 35.26
C ASP A 547 25.80 1.49 34.88
N GLY A 548 26.27 0.86 33.81
CA GLY A 548 27.62 0.93 33.27
C GLY A 548 28.70 0.39 34.21
N LYS A 549 28.35 -0.47 35.17
CA LYS A 549 29.28 -1.08 36.13
C LYS A 549 29.80 -2.44 35.69
N LEU A 550 29.06 -3.15 34.85
CA LEU A 550 29.41 -4.45 34.31
C LEU A 550 29.62 -4.37 32.80
N LEU A 551 30.52 -5.22 32.32
CA LEU A 551 30.76 -5.42 30.89
C LEU A 551 30.75 -6.92 30.58
N LEU A 552 29.93 -7.31 29.62
CA LEU A 552 29.98 -8.63 29.02
C LEU A 552 30.78 -8.55 27.72
N HIS A 553 31.75 -9.44 27.57
CA HIS A 553 32.51 -9.64 26.34
C HIS A 553 32.45 -11.09 25.89
N CYS A 554 31.99 -11.33 24.67
CA CYS A 554 31.83 -12.65 24.08
C CYS A 554 32.65 -12.79 22.80
N HIS A 555 33.31 -13.94 22.65
CA HIS A 555 34.17 -14.27 21.51
C HIS A 555 34.01 -15.77 21.17
N VAL A 556 34.30 -16.14 19.92
CA VAL A 556 34.35 -17.55 19.51
C VAL A 556 35.73 -18.11 19.84
N GLU A 557 35.76 -19.26 20.52
CA GLU A 557 37.02 -19.93 20.83
C GLU A 557 37.45 -20.83 19.65
N PHE A 558 38.64 -20.56 19.09
CA PHE A 558 39.12 -21.12 17.81
C PHE A 558 39.01 -22.65 17.70
N TYR A 559 39.30 -23.38 18.77
CA TYR A 559 39.35 -24.84 18.77
C TYR A 559 38.00 -25.52 18.99
N THR A 560 37.11 -24.90 19.77
CA THR A 560 35.82 -25.48 20.16
C THR A 560 34.67 -24.96 19.29
N GLN A 561 34.88 -23.82 18.60
CA GLN A 561 33.83 -23.07 17.90
C GLN A 561 32.67 -22.66 18.83
N GLU A 562 32.90 -22.65 20.15
CA GLU A 562 31.93 -22.25 21.16
C GLU A 562 32.04 -20.75 21.46
N LYS A 563 30.91 -20.11 21.75
CA LYS A 563 30.87 -18.70 22.17
C LYS A 563 31.10 -18.60 23.67
N VAL A 564 32.30 -18.15 24.04
CA VAL A 564 32.70 -17.94 25.44
C VAL A 564 32.50 -16.48 25.81
N CYS A 565 31.69 -16.24 26.84
CA CYS A 565 31.37 -14.93 27.39
C CYS A 565 32.07 -14.71 28.74
N ARG A 566 32.60 -13.49 28.94
CA ARG A 566 33.30 -13.04 30.14
C ARG A 566 32.62 -11.81 30.69
N LEU A 567 32.21 -11.87 31.96
CA LEU A 567 31.61 -10.77 32.68
C LEU A 567 32.65 -10.08 33.54
N PHE A 568 32.84 -8.78 33.36
CA PHE A 568 33.77 -7.95 34.10
C PHE A 568 33.03 -6.95 34.98
N ASP A 569 33.59 -6.71 36.15
CA ASP A 569 33.27 -5.54 36.97
C ASP A 569 34.22 -4.41 36.61
N LEU A 570 33.68 -3.25 36.23
CA LEU A 570 34.46 -2.14 35.69
C LEU A 570 35.04 -1.25 36.79
N GLU A 571 34.45 -1.25 37.98
CA GLU A 571 34.96 -0.52 39.13
C GLU A 571 36.30 -1.12 39.58
N SER A 572 36.30 -2.43 39.85
CA SER A 572 37.47 -3.23 40.25
C SER A 572 38.35 -3.69 39.09
N GLY A 573 37.81 -3.78 37.86
CA GLY A 573 38.49 -4.31 36.68
C GLY A 573 38.65 -5.84 36.70
N GLN A 574 37.95 -6.53 37.60
CA GLN A 574 38.07 -7.98 37.78
C GLN A 574 37.10 -8.75 36.88
N LEU A 575 37.55 -9.90 36.40
CA LEU A 575 36.66 -10.90 35.81
C LEU A 575 35.78 -11.48 36.92
N LEU A 576 34.47 -11.25 36.82
CA LEU A 576 33.48 -11.77 37.76
C LEU A 576 33.11 -13.22 37.46
N ASN A 577 32.91 -13.54 36.18
CA ASN A 577 32.57 -14.89 35.75
C ASN A 577 32.91 -15.14 34.27
N MET A 578 32.99 -16.42 33.88
CA MET A 578 33.16 -16.89 32.51
C MET A 578 32.20 -18.06 32.25
N PHE A 579 31.48 -18.01 31.14
CA PHE A 579 30.51 -19.04 30.76
C PHE A 579 30.39 -19.18 29.24
N VAL A 580 29.93 -20.34 28.78
CA VAL A 580 29.62 -20.61 27.37
C VAL A 580 28.13 -20.46 27.16
N VAL A 581 27.73 -19.81 26.06
CA VAL A 581 26.33 -19.70 25.68
C VAL A 581 25.98 -20.79 24.70
N GLU A 582 25.08 -21.68 25.10
CA GLU A 582 24.65 -22.83 24.30
C GLU A 582 23.96 -22.38 23.02
N GLY A 583 24.47 -22.85 21.87
CA GLY A 583 23.85 -22.60 20.55
C GLY A 583 24.11 -21.21 19.96
N ALA A 584 24.88 -20.34 20.64
CA ALA A 584 25.28 -19.06 20.07
C ALA A 584 26.20 -19.29 18.85
N GLY A 585 25.67 -19.00 17.66
CA GLY A 585 26.42 -19.03 16.41
C GLY A 585 27.46 -17.92 16.32
N LEU A 586 27.86 -17.56 15.10
CA LEU A 586 28.94 -16.57 14.90
C LEU A 586 28.54 -15.17 15.42
N ASN A 587 27.29 -14.71 15.20
CA ASN A 587 26.88 -13.32 15.48
C ASN A 587 25.68 -13.17 16.44
N PRO A 588 25.79 -13.55 17.73
CA PRO A 588 24.72 -13.37 18.70
C PRO A 588 24.56 -11.91 19.16
N VAL A 589 23.32 -11.50 19.44
CA VAL A 589 23.01 -10.17 20.00
C VAL A 589 22.73 -10.31 21.50
N PHE A 590 23.38 -9.49 22.34
CA PHE A 590 23.24 -9.50 23.80
C PHE A 590 22.70 -8.18 24.36
N THR A 591 21.78 -8.25 25.32
CA THR A 591 21.34 -7.07 26.09
C THR A 591 21.06 -7.40 27.56
N PHE A 592 21.41 -6.50 28.47
CA PHE A 592 21.12 -6.63 29.90
C PHE A 592 19.68 -6.21 30.21
N SER A 593 19.07 -6.86 31.20
CA SER A 593 17.81 -6.37 31.77
C SER A 593 17.98 -5.03 32.49
N PRO A 594 16.92 -4.21 32.62
CA PRO A 594 16.98 -2.94 33.33
C PRO A 594 17.48 -3.05 34.78
N ASP A 595 17.29 -4.19 35.43
CA ASP A 595 17.77 -4.47 36.78
C ASP A 595 19.17 -5.10 36.84
N ASN A 596 19.82 -5.31 35.69
CA ASN A 596 21.14 -5.91 35.51
C ASN A 596 21.32 -7.35 36.04
N LYS A 597 20.22 -8.06 36.32
CA LYS A 597 20.26 -9.43 36.85
C LYS A 597 20.20 -10.51 35.77
N THR A 598 19.67 -10.18 34.60
CA THR A 598 19.48 -11.14 33.52
C THR A 598 20.04 -10.61 32.20
N LEU A 599 20.37 -11.54 31.31
CA LEU A 599 20.90 -11.30 29.97
C LEU A 599 19.97 -11.92 28.95
N LEU A 600 19.59 -11.16 27.94
CA LEU A 600 18.85 -11.67 26.79
C LEU A 600 19.84 -11.93 25.64
N VAL A 601 19.67 -13.06 24.97
CA VAL A 601 20.53 -13.49 23.86
C VAL A 601 19.68 -13.88 22.67
N ALA A 602 20.01 -13.34 21.50
CA ALA A 602 19.50 -13.79 20.22
C ALA A 602 20.56 -14.59 19.47
N ILE A 603 20.13 -15.70 18.85
CA ILE A 603 20.96 -16.61 18.06
C ILE A 603 20.59 -16.40 16.58
N SER A 604 21.52 -15.85 15.80
CA SER A 604 21.28 -15.43 14.40
C SER A 604 21.20 -16.59 13.39
N ASP A 605 21.69 -17.78 13.75
CA ASP A 605 21.81 -18.95 12.85
C ASP A 605 21.49 -20.24 13.62
N SER A 606 20.26 -20.35 14.12
CA SER A 606 19.85 -21.57 14.83
C SER A 606 19.71 -22.72 13.83
N ARG A 607 20.62 -23.70 13.90
CA ARG A 607 20.32 -25.07 13.46
C ARG A 607 18.98 -25.49 14.08
N GLU A 608 18.16 -26.23 13.34
CA GLU A 608 16.70 -26.42 13.51
C GLU A 608 16.16 -26.78 14.92
N GLU A 609 17.01 -26.97 15.93
CA GLU A 609 16.71 -27.49 17.26
C GLU A 609 16.81 -26.49 18.43
N ILE A 610 17.40 -25.28 18.27
CA ILE A 610 17.55 -24.31 19.39
C ILE A 610 16.65 -23.07 19.19
N PRO A 611 15.83 -22.67 20.19
CA PRO A 611 15.01 -21.46 20.10
C PRO A 611 15.86 -20.20 19.92
N PRO A 612 15.41 -19.22 19.10
CA PRO A 612 16.24 -18.10 18.66
C PRO A 612 16.53 -17.08 19.76
N ILE A 613 15.77 -17.09 20.87
CA ILE A 613 15.96 -16.14 21.98
C ILE A 613 16.03 -16.88 23.32
N GLN A 614 17.01 -16.52 24.13
CA GLN A 614 17.23 -17.07 25.48
C GLN A 614 17.34 -15.95 26.51
N LEU A 615 16.85 -16.21 27.72
CA LEU A 615 17.07 -15.39 28.92
C LEU A 615 18.00 -16.15 29.86
N LEU A 616 19.09 -15.53 30.27
CA LEU A 616 20.11 -16.10 31.13
C LEU A 616 20.25 -15.28 32.41
N ASP A 617 20.70 -15.92 33.48
CA ASP A 617 21.17 -15.22 34.66
C ASP A 617 22.47 -14.50 34.33
N ALA A 618 22.51 -13.18 34.53
CA ALA A 618 23.63 -12.35 34.07
C ALA A 618 24.95 -12.72 34.76
N ARG A 619 24.89 -13.23 35.99
CA ARG A 619 26.07 -13.53 36.80
C ARG A 619 26.62 -14.90 36.49
N THR A 620 25.77 -15.90 36.26
CA THR A 620 26.14 -17.31 36.12
C THR A 620 26.19 -17.78 34.67
N GLY A 621 25.47 -17.12 33.76
CA GLY A 621 25.29 -17.58 32.39
C GLY A 621 24.36 -18.79 32.24
N GLN A 622 23.58 -19.13 33.28
CA GLN A 622 22.63 -20.23 33.21
C GLN A 622 21.34 -19.79 32.50
N VAL A 623 20.83 -20.62 31.60
CA VAL A 623 19.56 -20.38 30.91
C VAL A 623 18.41 -20.44 31.92
N ILE A 624 17.73 -19.32 32.11
CA ILE A 624 16.51 -19.19 32.90
C ILE A 624 15.30 -19.58 32.06
N ARG A 625 15.28 -19.15 30.79
CA ARG A 625 14.12 -19.31 29.90
C ARG A 625 14.53 -19.33 28.43
N ARG A 626 13.75 -20.03 27.63
CA ARG A 626 13.80 -19.99 26.17
C ARG A 626 12.46 -19.46 25.65
N PHE A 627 12.51 -18.65 24.59
CA PHE A 627 11.31 -18.08 23.98
C PHE A 627 10.94 -18.91 22.74
N ASP A 628 9.77 -19.53 22.79
CA ASP A 628 9.29 -20.42 21.73
C ASP A 628 8.55 -19.57 20.67
N GLY A 629 9.16 -19.39 19.50
CA GLY A 629 8.53 -18.71 18.37
C GLY A 629 9.24 -18.96 17.04
N PRO A 630 8.90 -18.21 15.98
CA PRO A 630 9.32 -18.53 14.61
C PRO A 630 10.84 -18.58 14.45
N LYS A 631 11.32 -19.55 13.67
CA LYS A 631 12.74 -19.91 13.50
C LYS A 631 13.52 -18.95 12.57
N ASP A 632 13.06 -17.72 12.44
CA ASP A 632 13.67 -16.71 11.60
C ASP A 632 14.81 -15.99 12.36
N GLY A 633 15.78 -15.45 11.63
CA GLY A 633 16.93 -14.78 12.25
C GLY A 633 16.51 -13.54 13.03
N VAL A 634 17.04 -13.37 14.24
CA VAL A 634 16.81 -12.16 15.06
C VAL A 634 17.96 -11.18 14.85
N LEU A 635 17.62 -9.97 14.40
CA LEU A 635 18.59 -8.91 14.07
C LEU A 635 18.89 -8.00 15.26
N ALA A 636 17.91 -7.78 16.14
CA ALA A 636 18.08 -6.93 17.30
C ALA A 636 17.09 -7.26 18.43
N LEU A 637 17.46 -6.86 19.66
CA LEU A 637 16.73 -7.16 20.89
C LEU A 637 16.66 -5.94 21.82
N ALA A 638 15.56 -5.78 22.54
CA ALA A 638 15.42 -4.78 23.61
C ALA A 638 14.47 -5.25 24.73
N PHE A 639 14.70 -4.77 25.96
CA PHE A 639 13.75 -4.91 27.07
C PHE A 639 12.84 -3.69 27.15
N SER A 640 11.59 -3.86 27.57
CA SER A 640 10.80 -2.74 28.07
C SER A 640 11.45 -2.12 29.32
N ALA A 641 11.22 -0.83 29.56
CA ALA A 641 11.81 -0.12 30.70
C ALA A 641 11.50 -0.77 32.06
N ASP A 642 10.32 -1.39 32.17
CA ASP A 642 9.88 -2.14 33.37
C ASP A 642 10.35 -3.62 33.39
N GLY A 643 11.03 -4.09 32.34
CA GLY A 643 11.52 -5.46 32.19
C GLY A 643 10.43 -6.52 31.95
N ARG A 644 9.14 -6.14 31.89
CA ARG A 644 8.03 -7.09 31.72
C ARG A 644 7.96 -7.69 30.32
N PHE A 645 8.48 -6.98 29.33
CA PHE A 645 8.41 -7.38 27.93
C PHE A 645 9.78 -7.38 27.26
N VAL A 646 9.89 -8.22 26.24
CA VAL A 646 11.02 -8.26 25.31
C VAL A 646 10.51 -7.88 23.92
N TYR A 647 11.31 -7.09 23.20
CA TYR A 647 11.13 -6.76 21.80
C TYR A 647 12.21 -7.45 20.97
N SER A 648 11.82 -8.13 19.90
CA SER A 648 12.78 -8.71 18.94
C SER A 648 12.46 -8.30 17.51
N ALA A 649 13.44 -7.74 16.82
CA ALA A 649 13.34 -7.42 15.40
C ALA A 649 13.83 -8.63 14.57
N GLY A 650 12.94 -9.23 13.78
CA GLY A 650 13.24 -10.42 12.97
C GLY A 650 13.64 -10.09 11.53
N THR A 651 14.32 -11.02 10.85
CA THR A 651 14.60 -10.93 9.40
C THR A 651 13.34 -10.99 8.53
N ASP A 652 12.22 -11.42 9.12
CA ASP A 652 10.90 -11.49 8.52
C ASP A 652 10.11 -10.17 8.65
N TYR A 653 10.79 -9.07 9.02
CA TYR A 653 10.25 -7.71 9.09
C TYR A 653 9.21 -7.48 10.21
N ALA A 654 9.00 -8.47 11.08
CA ALA A 654 8.12 -8.35 12.23
C ALA A 654 8.91 -7.96 13.49
N LEU A 655 8.37 -6.98 14.23
CA LEU A 655 8.79 -6.67 15.58
C LEU A 655 7.92 -7.50 16.52
N ARG A 656 8.50 -8.47 17.22
CA ARG A 656 7.75 -9.32 18.15
C ARG A 656 7.85 -8.81 19.56
N LEU A 657 6.70 -8.87 20.24
CA LEU A 657 6.52 -8.58 21.65
C LEU A 657 6.36 -9.89 22.41
N TRP A 658 7.22 -10.12 23.39
CA TRP A 658 7.22 -11.31 24.23
C TRP A 658 7.01 -10.95 25.68
N GLU A 659 6.33 -11.81 26.43
CA GLU A 659 6.27 -11.70 27.88
C GLU A 659 7.54 -12.30 28.51
N THR A 660 8.33 -11.50 29.22
CA THR A 660 9.60 -11.95 29.83
C THR A 660 9.40 -13.10 30.81
N ALA A 661 8.31 -13.06 31.58
CA ALA A 661 8.03 -14.01 32.64
C ALA A 661 7.63 -15.40 32.12
N SER A 662 6.93 -15.49 30.98
CA SER A 662 6.47 -16.77 30.42
C SER A 662 7.29 -17.22 29.22
N GLY A 663 7.91 -16.31 28.48
CA GLY A 663 8.63 -16.58 27.24
C GLY A 663 7.71 -16.74 26.03
N LYS A 664 6.41 -16.45 26.19
CA LYS A 664 5.43 -16.55 25.11
C LYS A 664 5.41 -15.29 24.26
N GLU A 665 5.28 -15.47 22.96
CA GLU A 665 4.98 -14.39 22.02
C GLU A 665 3.55 -13.88 22.29
N LEU A 666 3.42 -12.57 22.53
CA LEU A 666 2.14 -11.90 22.71
C LEU A 666 1.61 -11.37 21.37
N ALA A 667 2.48 -10.73 20.59
CA ALA A 667 2.12 -10.18 19.28
C ALA A 667 3.33 -10.00 18.37
N ALA A 668 3.07 -10.01 17.07
CA ALA A 668 3.93 -9.50 16.02
C ALA A 668 3.36 -8.16 15.51
N LEU A 669 4.22 -7.15 15.46
CA LEU A 669 3.93 -5.80 15.01
C LEU A 669 4.67 -5.61 13.68
N ILE A 670 3.93 -5.32 12.60
CA ILE A 670 4.45 -5.30 11.23
C ILE A 670 4.13 -3.97 10.55
N ALA A 671 5.16 -3.30 10.03
CA ALA A 671 5.04 -2.03 9.32
C ALA A 671 5.08 -2.28 7.81
N LEU A 672 4.00 -1.92 7.11
CA LEU A 672 3.92 -2.02 5.65
C LEU A 672 4.43 -0.75 4.96
N GLY A 673 4.29 0.40 5.61
CA GLY A 673 4.70 1.70 5.06
C GLY A 673 4.89 2.76 6.15
N GLU A 674 4.67 4.04 5.77
CA GLU A 674 4.77 5.15 6.73
C GLU A 674 3.60 5.22 7.72
N LYS A 675 2.41 4.79 7.29
CA LYS A 675 1.17 4.86 8.08
C LYS A 675 0.46 3.51 8.19
N ASP A 676 0.90 2.52 7.41
CA ASP A 676 0.25 1.22 7.34
C ASP A 676 0.95 0.20 8.21
N TRP A 677 0.15 -0.42 9.08
CA TRP A 677 0.63 -1.29 10.14
C TRP A 677 -0.36 -2.41 10.44
N VAL A 678 0.17 -3.51 10.95
CA VAL A 678 -0.57 -4.68 11.40
C VAL A 678 -0.04 -5.13 12.76
N VAL A 679 -0.93 -5.47 13.67
CA VAL A 679 -0.63 -6.19 14.91
C VAL A 679 -1.35 -7.53 14.84
N THR A 680 -0.66 -8.63 15.05
CA THR A 680 -1.26 -9.98 15.06
C THR A 680 -0.74 -10.80 16.23
N THR A 681 -1.52 -11.77 16.69
CA THR A 681 -1.11 -12.72 17.75
C THR A 681 -0.93 -14.13 17.18
N PRO A 682 -0.19 -15.02 17.87
CA PRO A 682 -0.11 -16.44 17.50
C PRO A 682 -1.47 -17.15 17.39
N SER A 683 -2.47 -16.70 18.16
CA SER A 683 -3.84 -17.22 18.11
C SER A 683 -4.62 -16.81 16.85
N GLY A 684 -4.08 -15.88 16.07
CA GLY A 684 -4.68 -15.35 14.85
C GLY A 684 -5.44 -14.04 15.02
N LEU A 685 -5.62 -13.54 16.25
CA LEU A 685 -6.21 -12.21 16.46
C LEU A 685 -5.35 -11.15 15.78
N PHE A 686 -5.99 -10.16 15.14
CA PHE A 686 -5.28 -9.05 14.52
C PHE A 686 -6.00 -7.71 14.67
N ASP A 687 -5.22 -6.64 14.60
CA ASP A 687 -5.65 -5.25 14.38
C ASP A 687 -4.76 -4.63 13.30
N ALA A 688 -5.29 -3.68 12.52
CA ALA A 688 -4.54 -3.12 11.39
C ALA A 688 -5.12 -1.80 10.90
N SER A 689 -4.26 -0.95 10.32
CA SER A 689 -4.68 0.29 9.66
C SER A 689 -5.66 0.01 8.50
N PRO A 690 -6.53 0.96 8.14
CA PRO A 690 -7.42 0.81 6.97
C PRO A 690 -6.66 0.54 5.65
N GLY A 691 -5.48 1.15 5.46
CA GLY A 691 -4.64 0.90 4.29
C GLY A 691 -4.05 -0.50 4.29
N ALA A 692 -3.54 -0.98 5.43
CA ALA A 692 -3.01 -2.33 5.57
C ALA A 692 -4.07 -3.41 5.30
N ARG A 693 -5.28 -3.26 5.86
CA ARG A 693 -6.38 -4.25 5.70
C ARG A 693 -6.75 -4.54 4.25
N LYS A 694 -6.56 -3.60 3.33
CA LYS A 694 -6.84 -3.78 1.88
C LYS A 694 -6.00 -4.89 1.25
N TRP A 695 -4.86 -5.21 1.87
CA TRP A 695 -3.88 -6.12 1.33
C TRP A 695 -3.75 -7.44 2.10
N MET A 696 -4.34 -7.53 3.30
CA MET A 696 -4.25 -8.71 4.14
C MET A 696 -5.11 -9.85 3.58
N PHE A 697 -4.71 -11.09 3.85
CA PHE A 697 -5.47 -12.29 3.55
C PHE A 697 -5.09 -13.38 4.56
N TYR A 698 -5.78 -14.51 4.55
CA TYR A 698 -5.38 -15.71 5.27
C TYR A 698 -4.89 -16.77 4.30
N THR A 699 -4.09 -17.71 4.78
CA THR A 699 -3.54 -18.77 3.95
C THR A 699 -3.73 -20.09 4.67
N VAL A 700 -4.07 -21.15 3.93
CA VAL A 700 -4.08 -22.52 4.44
C VAL A 700 -3.30 -23.37 3.44
N GLY A 701 -2.04 -23.70 3.79
CA GLY A 701 -1.10 -24.23 2.82
C GLY A 701 -0.90 -23.23 1.66
N ARG A 702 -1.26 -23.63 0.44
CA ARG A 702 -1.17 -22.78 -0.78
C ARG A 702 -2.48 -22.05 -1.11
N GLU A 703 -3.53 -22.25 -0.32
CA GLU A 703 -4.83 -21.62 -0.57
C GLU A 703 -4.92 -20.26 0.13
N VAL A 704 -5.17 -19.20 -0.66
CA VAL A 704 -5.53 -17.88 -0.13
C VAL A 704 -7.01 -17.84 0.22
N ILE A 705 -7.31 -17.48 1.45
CA ILE A 705 -8.64 -17.15 1.98
C ILE A 705 -8.72 -15.63 2.11
N GLU A 706 -9.74 -15.02 1.48
CA GLU A 706 -10.01 -13.59 1.58
C GLU A 706 -10.14 -13.14 3.06
N LEU A 707 -9.55 -12.00 3.42
CA LEU A 707 -9.56 -11.49 4.80
C LEU A 707 -10.98 -11.45 5.36
N GLU A 708 -11.93 -10.98 4.57
CA GLU A 708 -13.32 -10.74 4.95
C GLU A 708 -14.05 -12.01 5.42
N GLN A 709 -13.60 -13.20 4.98
CA GLN A 709 -14.19 -14.47 5.40
C GLN A 709 -13.84 -14.86 6.85
N LEU A 710 -12.71 -14.35 7.36
CA LEU A 710 -12.18 -14.69 8.67
C LEU A 710 -12.04 -13.49 9.61
N GLN A 711 -12.15 -12.28 9.07
CA GLN A 711 -12.11 -11.02 9.81
C GLN A 711 -13.09 -11.00 10.97
N GLU A 712 -14.34 -11.47 10.80
CA GLU A 712 -15.33 -11.50 11.88
C GLU A 712 -14.86 -12.33 13.10
N ARG A 713 -13.99 -13.31 12.87
CA ARG A 713 -13.53 -14.27 13.87
C ARG A 713 -12.22 -13.88 14.52
N TYR A 714 -11.43 -13.03 13.90
CA TYR A 714 -10.05 -12.76 14.33
C TYR A 714 -9.72 -11.28 14.44
N TYR A 715 -10.53 -10.37 13.89
CA TYR A 715 -10.34 -8.94 14.10
C TYR A 715 -10.67 -8.55 15.55
N GLU A 716 -9.72 -7.89 16.22
CA GLU A 716 -9.84 -7.39 17.58
C GLU A 716 -9.29 -5.95 17.65
N PRO A 717 -10.16 -4.93 17.74
CA PRO A 717 -9.71 -3.54 17.79
C PRO A 717 -8.95 -3.25 19.09
N TYR A 718 -7.93 -2.39 19.01
CA TYR A 718 -7.02 -2.05 20.11
C TYR A 718 -6.29 -3.27 20.67
N LEU A 719 -5.90 -4.20 19.79
CA LEU A 719 -5.26 -5.45 20.19
C LEU A 719 -3.98 -5.21 21.01
N LEU A 720 -3.07 -4.37 20.52
CA LEU A 720 -1.81 -4.06 21.23
C LEU A 720 -2.07 -3.42 22.62
N PRO A 721 -2.91 -2.37 22.75
CA PRO A 721 -3.26 -1.80 24.06
C PRO A 721 -3.87 -2.83 25.03
N LYS A 722 -4.70 -3.75 24.54
CA LYS A 722 -5.31 -4.82 25.36
C LYS A 722 -4.27 -5.83 25.84
N LEU A 723 -3.35 -6.24 24.96
CA LEU A 723 -2.27 -7.17 25.30
C LEU A 723 -1.31 -6.57 26.34
N LEU A 724 -1.06 -5.26 26.27
CA LEU A 724 -0.22 -4.54 27.24
C LEU A 724 -0.95 -4.23 28.56
N GLY A 725 -2.26 -4.46 28.63
CA GLY A 725 -3.08 -4.14 29.81
C GLY A 725 -3.41 -2.65 29.98
N ILE A 726 -3.24 -1.85 28.93
CA ILE A 726 -3.54 -0.41 28.91
C ILE A 726 -5.03 -0.18 28.66
N ALA A 727 -5.61 -0.91 27.70
CA ALA A 727 -7.03 -0.83 27.38
C ALA A 727 -7.85 -1.84 28.22
N PRO A 728 -9.05 -1.46 28.69
CA PRO A 728 -9.91 -2.36 29.45
C PRO A 728 -10.47 -3.49 28.57
N GLY A 729 -10.63 -4.69 29.15
CA GLY A 729 -11.42 -5.78 28.57
C GLY A 729 -10.68 -7.05 28.12
N GLY A 730 -9.34 -7.09 28.17
CA GLY A 730 -8.56 -8.27 27.74
C GLY A 730 -8.80 -8.68 26.28
N THR A 731 -8.18 -9.77 25.84
CA THR A 731 -8.45 -10.35 24.50
C THR A 731 -9.50 -11.44 24.59
N ARG A 732 -10.31 -11.58 23.53
CA ARG A 732 -11.31 -12.65 23.44
C ARG A 732 -10.62 -13.99 23.18
N PRO A 733 -11.05 -15.09 23.82
CA PRO A 733 -10.58 -16.42 23.44
C PRO A 733 -11.07 -16.76 22.02
N VAL A 734 -10.13 -17.14 21.15
CA VAL A 734 -10.39 -17.63 19.80
C VAL A 734 -9.79 -19.02 19.63
N ASN A 735 -10.39 -19.82 18.75
CA ASN A 735 -9.77 -21.07 18.33
C ASN A 735 -8.52 -20.75 17.50
N GLU A 736 -7.49 -21.58 17.63
CA GLU A 736 -6.27 -21.41 16.85
C GLU A 736 -6.54 -21.59 15.35
N LEU A 737 -5.81 -20.82 14.55
CA LEU A 737 -5.95 -20.77 13.09
C LEU A 737 -5.75 -22.15 12.43
N ASP A 738 -4.87 -22.99 12.97
CA ASP A 738 -4.54 -24.34 12.48
C ASP A 738 -5.70 -25.36 12.55
N GLN A 739 -6.80 -25.01 13.24
CA GLN A 739 -8.01 -25.84 13.36
C GLN A 739 -9.15 -25.42 12.41
N LEU A 740 -8.86 -24.69 11.33
CA LEU A 740 -9.88 -24.18 10.42
C LEU A 740 -10.67 -25.30 9.71
N SER A 741 -12.00 -25.24 9.79
CA SER A 741 -12.92 -26.18 9.11
C SER A 741 -13.12 -25.80 7.63
N LEU A 742 -12.26 -26.29 6.74
CA LEU A 742 -12.26 -25.97 5.30
C LEU A 742 -13.52 -26.43 4.54
N TYR A 743 -13.94 -25.66 3.53
CA TYR A 743 -14.98 -26.01 2.55
C TYR A 743 -14.57 -27.18 1.64
N PRO A 744 -15.48 -27.93 0.99
CA PRO A 744 -15.10 -29.00 0.07
C PRO A 744 -14.56 -28.45 -1.25
N LEU A 745 -13.71 -29.22 -1.95
CA LEU A 745 -13.20 -28.83 -3.27
C LEU A 745 -14.21 -29.22 -4.36
N ILE A 746 -14.32 -28.39 -5.40
CA ILE A 746 -15.06 -28.74 -6.61
C ILE A 746 -14.08 -29.49 -7.51
N ASP A 747 -14.21 -30.83 -7.58
CA ASP A 747 -13.27 -31.70 -8.31
C ASP A 747 -13.65 -31.80 -9.78
N ARG A 748 -14.93 -32.08 -10.07
CA ARG A 748 -15.41 -32.28 -11.45
C ARG A 748 -16.76 -31.62 -11.69
N VAL A 749 -16.89 -30.93 -12.82
CA VAL A 749 -18.14 -30.35 -13.31
C VAL A 749 -18.32 -30.68 -14.79
N SER A 750 -19.47 -31.24 -15.17
CA SER A 750 -19.84 -31.45 -16.58
C SER A 750 -21.21 -30.88 -16.90
N LEU A 751 -21.40 -30.43 -18.15
CA LEU A 751 -22.66 -29.90 -18.66
C LEU A 751 -23.23 -30.83 -19.74
N GLU A 752 -24.37 -31.46 -19.47
CA GLU A 752 -25.05 -32.36 -20.40
C GLU A 752 -26.54 -32.00 -20.47
N ASN A 753 -27.05 -31.63 -21.66
CA ASN A 753 -28.48 -31.33 -21.89
C ASN A 753 -29.08 -30.31 -20.91
N ASP A 754 -28.43 -29.15 -20.73
CA ASP A 754 -28.79 -28.11 -19.75
C ASP A 754 -28.76 -28.55 -18.27
N ARG A 755 -28.10 -29.68 -17.95
CA ARG A 755 -27.86 -30.11 -16.56
C ARG A 755 -26.38 -30.07 -16.22
N LEU A 756 -26.07 -29.45 -15.09
CA LEU A 756 -24.73 -29.48 -14.49
C LEU A 756 -24.62 -30.68 -13.57
N LYS A 757 -23.69 -31.59 -13.84
CA LYS A 757 -23.28 -32.67 -12.93
C LYS A 757 -22.05 -32.22 -12.18
N ILE A 758 -22.08 -32.28 -10.85
CA ILE A 758 -21.04 -31.72 -9.97
C ILE A 758 -20.59 -32.78 -8.97
N HIS A 759 -19.28 -32.98 -8.85
CA HIS A 759 -18.63 -33.79 -7.81
C HIS A 759 -17.81 -32.88 -6.87
N LEU A 760 -18.03 -33.04 -5.57
CA LEU A 760 -17.30 -32.34 -4.50
C LEU A 760 -16.42 -33.33 -3.72
N GLU A 761 -15.15 -32.97 -3.53
CA GLU A 761 -14.25 -33.70 -2.65
C GLU A 761 -14.38 -33.17 -1.20
N PRO A 762 -14.83 -33.99 -0.24
CA PRO A 762 -15.01 -33.57 1.16
C PRO A 762 -13.68 -33.24 1.84
N ARG A 763 -13.65 -32.17 2.65
CA ARG A 763 -12.51 -31.82 3.52
C ARG A 763 -12.93 -31.76 5.00
N LYS A 764 -11.99 -31.41 5.90
CA LYS A 764 -12.22 -31.39 7.36
C LYS A 764 -13.46 -30.60 7.80
N GLY A 765 -13.89 -29.57 7.07
CA GLY A 765 -15.09 -28.79 7.39
C GLY A 765 -16.39 -29.32 6.78
N GLY A 766 -16.39 -30.50 6.15
CA GLY A 766 -17.57 -31.13 5.57
C GLY A 766 -18.13 -30.41 4.34
N ILE A 767 -19.20 -30.97 3.77
CA ILE A 767 -19.90 -30.37 2.62
C ILE A 767 -21.03 -29.48 3.15
N GLY A 768 -20.99 -28.20 2.82
CA GLY A 768 -22.05 -27.24 3.10
C GLY A 768 -22.79 -26.81 1.85
N GLN A 769 -23.44 -25.64 1.94
CA GLN A 769 -24.24 -25.11 0.83
C GLN A 769 -23.39 -24.91 -0.43
N VAL A 770 -24.00 -25.12 -1.59
CA VAL A 770 -23.41 -24.77 -2.88
C VAL A 770 -24.26 -23.70 -3.52
N ILE A 771 -23.61 -22.63 -3.97
CA ILE A 771 -24.26 -21.49 -4.60
C ILE A 771 -23.92 -21.49 -6.09
N LEU A 772 -24.92 -21.26 -6.94
CA LEU A 772 -24.75 -20.97 -8.36
C LEU A 772 -25.00 -19.48 -8.61
N LEU A 773 -24.02 -18.78 -9.14
CA LEU A 773 -24.04 -17.36 -9.51
C LEU A 773 -24.17 -17.24 -11.03
N LEU A 774 -24.74 -16.14 -11.52
CA LEU A 774 -24.85 -15.82 -12.94
C LEU A 774 -24.39 -14.38 -13.19
N ASN A 775 -23.47 -14.20 -14.15
CA ASN A 775 -22.88 -12.93 -14.56
C ASN A 775 -22.43 -12.07 -13.36
N ASP A 776 -21.74 -12.71 -12.42
CA ASP A 776 -21.22 -12.11 -11.19
C ASP A 776 -22.30 -11.47 -10.26
N HIS A 777 -23.58 -11.85 -10.44
CA HIS A 777 -24.73 -11.47 -9.62
C HIS A 777 -25.31 -12.64 -8.78
N ILE A 778 -26.23 -12.26 -7.87
CA ILE A 778 -26.93 -13.03 -6.81
C ILE A 778 -27.21 -14.50 -7.14
N THR A 779 -27.01 -15.34 -6.11
CA THR A 779 -27.50 -16.71 -5.93
C THR A 779 -28.77 -16.99 -6.75
N LEU A 780 -28.67 -17.81 -7.79
CA LEU A 780 -29.83 -18.22 -8.58
C LEU A 780 -30.74 -19.20 -7.82
N ALA A 781 -30.20 -19.92 -6.83
CA ALA A 781 -30.93 -20.83 -5.93
C ALA A 781 -30.38 -20.74 -4.50
N ASP A 782 -31.26 -20.88 -3.49
CA ASP A 782 -30.89 -20.81 -2.06
C ASP A 782 -29.77 -21.80 -1.69
N ASN A 783 -29.81 -23.01 -2.24
CA ASN A 783 -28.73 -23.99 -2.21
C ASN A 783 -28.86 -24.93 -3.41
N ALA A 784 -27.85 -24.98 -4.27
CA ALA A 784 -27.78 -25.86 -5.42
C ALA A 784 -27.56 -27.34 -5.04
N ASN A 785 -27.10 -27.60 -3.81
CA ASN A 785 -26.92 -28.93 -3.22
C ASN A 785 -27.64 -29.01 -1.85
N PRO A 786 -28.99 -29.03 -1.83
CA PRO A 786 -29.77 -29.00 -0.59
C PRO A 786 -29.56 -30.23 0.30
N ASP A 787 -29.14 -31.35 -0.28
CA ASP A 787 -28.89 -32.61 0.43
C ASP A 787 -27.43 -32.76 0.91
N PHE A 788 -26.56 -31.77 0.66
CA PHE A 788 -25.13 -31.78 1.02
C PHE A 788 -24.36 -33.02 0.53
N LYS A 789 -24.72 -33.54 -0.66
CA LYS A 789 -24.10 -34.73 -1.26
C LYS A 789 -22.78 -34.38 -1.95
N ALA A 790 -21.86 -35.35 -2.01
CA ALA A 790 -20.64 -35.23 -2.82
C ALA A 790 -20.98 -35.13 -4.32
N ASP A 791 -21.95 -35.93 -4.77
CA ASP A 791 -22.44 -35.94 -6.15
C ASP A 791 -23.87 -35.39 -6.23
N PHE A 792 -24.09 -34.39 -7.07
CA PHE A 792 -25.42 -33.83 -7.31
C PHE A 792 -25.56 -33.21 -8.72
N GLU A 793 -26.81 -32.99 -9.13
CA GLU A 793 -27.13 -32.38 -10.42
C GLU A 793 -27.97 -31.12 -10.27
N VAL A 794 -27.72 -30.13 -11.13
CA VAL A 794 -28.47 -28.88 -11.21
C VAL A 794 -29.08 -28.72 -12.59
N ASP A 795 -30.40 -28.68 -12.67
CA ASP A 795 -31.13 -28.33 -13.91
C ASP A 795 -31.07 -26.81 -14.14
N LEU A 796 -30.48 -26.38 -15.26
CA LEU A 796 -30.35 -24.96 -15.61
C LEU A 796 -31.61 -24.39 -16.25
N LYS A 797 -32.53 -25.23 -16.76
CA LYS A 797 -33.77 -24.75 -17.42
C LYS A 797 -34.67 -23.97 -16.46
N ARG A 798 -34.61 -24.27 -15.16
CA ARG A 798 -35.34 -23.52 -14.13
C ARG A 798 -34.91 -22.04 -14.00
N PHE A 799 -33.76 -21.68 -14.57
CA PHE A 799 -33.23 -20.31 -14.55
C PHE A 799 -33.35 -19.60 -15.90
N SER A 800 -34.14 -20.14 -16.84
CA SER A 800 -34.28 -19.62 -18.19
C SER A 800 -34.68 -18.15 -18.27
N ALA A 801 -35.39 -17.62 -17.26
CA ALA A 801 -35.80 -16.22 -17.17
C ALA A 801 -34.65 -15.23 -16.90
N TYR A 802 -33.50 -15.72 -16.43
CA TYR A 802 -32.34 -14.89 -16.08
C TYR A 802 -31.26 -14.91 -17.16
N PHE A 803 -31.36 -15.80 -18.16
CA PHE A 803 -30.34 -15.89 -19.20
C PHE A 803 -30.51 -14.80 -20.24
N ILE A 804 -29.39 -14.22 -20.63
CA ILE A 804 -29.31 -13.36 -21.80
C ILE A 804 -29.40 -14.27 -23.03
N THR A 805 -30.42 -14.05 -23.86
CA THR A 805 -30.63 -14.78 -25.11
C THR A 805 -29.59 -14.37 -26.15
N ASP A 806 -29.04 -15.33 -26.90
CA ASP A 806 -28.02 -15.15 -27.94
C ASP A 806 -26.62 -14.70 -27.49
N SER A 807 -26.32 -14.74 -26.19
CA SER A 807 -24.97 -14.52 -25.64
C SER A 807 -24.50 -15.69 -24.74
N ILE A 808 -23.21 -15.67 -24.39
CA ILE A 808 -22.63 -16.61 -23.42
C ILE A 808 -22.96 -16.10 -22.03
N ASN A 809 -23.64 -16.93 -21.23
CA ASN A 809 -23.95 -16.64 -19.84
C ASN A 809 -22.81 -17.21 -18.97
N ARG A 810 -22.21 -16.37 -18.11
CA ARG A 810 -21.14 -16.78 -17.20
C ARG A 810 -21.75 -17.24 -15.88
N LEU A 811 -21.79 -18.53 -15.64
CA LEU A 811 -22.17 -19.11 -14.36
C LEU A 811 -20.94 -19.24 -13.44
N SER A 812 -21.14 -19.29 -12.13
CA SER A 812 -20.07 -19.59 -11.18
C SER A 812 -20.59 -20.40 -9.99
N LEU A 813 -20.00 -21.57 -9.74
CA LEU A 813 -20.30 -22.40 -8.58
C LEU A 813 -19.41 -22.02 -7.38
N ARG A 814 -19.97 -21.97 -6.17
CA ARG A 814 -19.21 -21.78 -4.93
C ARG A 814 -19.68 -22.75 -3.86
N ALA A 815 -18.76 -23.55 -3.32
CA ALA A 815 -19.05 -24.45 -2.22
C ALA A 815 -18.66 -23.84 -0.87
N TYR A 816 -19.44 -24.12 0.17
CA TYR A 816 -19.18 -23.68 1.54
C TYR A 816 -18.85 -24.87 2.43
N ASN A 817 -18.16 -24.62 3.54
CA ASN A 817 -18.04 -25.61 4.60
C ASN A 817 -19.40 -25.92 5.22
N GLN A 818 -19.52 -27.03 5.93
CA GLN A 818 -20.78 -27.48 6.54
C GLN A 818 -21.39 -26.43 7.49
N ALA A 819 -20.54 -25.63 8.14
CA ALA A 819 -20.98 -24.55 9.02
C ALA A 819 -21.46 -23.28 8.27
N GLY A 820 -21.32 -23.22 6.94
CA GLY A 820 -21.91 -22.20 6.08
C GLY A 820 -21.22 -20.85 6.04
N TRP A 821 -20.11 -20.66 6.76
CA TRP A 821 -19.44 -19.35 6.89
C TRP A 821 -18.14 -19.23 6.09
N LEU A 822 -17.46 -20.33 5.76
CA LEU A 822 -16.25 -20.32 4.93
C LEU A 822 -16.60 -20.77 3.52
N LYS A 823 -16.29 -19.94 2.51
CA LYS A 823 -16.59 -20.20 1.09
C LYS A 823 -15.32 -20.52 0.32
N GLY A 824 -15.46 -21.43 -0.63
CA GLY A 824 -14.45 -21.71 -1.63
C GLY A 824 -14.40 -20.68 -2.75
N PRO A 825 -13.36 -20.75 -3.60
CA PRO A 825 -13.28 -19.95 -4.82
C PRO A 825 -14.48 -20.23 -5.73
N ALA A 826 -14.80 -19.26 -6.60
CA ALA A 826 -15.76 -19.46 -7.67
C ALA A 826 -15.18 -20.41 -8.73
N TYR A 827 -15.94 -21.42 -9.12
CA TYR A 827 -15.68 -22.27 -10.28
C TYR A 827 -16.52 -21.76 -11.47
N PRO A 828 -15.92 -21.09 -12.46
CA PRO A 828 -16.66 -20.50 -13.57
C PRO A 828 -17.16 -21.57 -14.55
N ILE A 829 -18.33 -21.33 -15.15
CA ILE A 829 -18.93 -22.21 -16.16
C ILE A 829 -19.55 -21.34 -17.25
N ASN A 830 -19.18 -21.55 -18.51
CA ASN A 830 -19.84 -20.90 -19.64
C ASN A 830 -21.07 -21.70 -20.06
N TYR A 831 -22.22 -21.03 -20.18
CA TYR A 831 -23.48 -21.66 -20.54
C TYR A 831 -24.18 -20.90 -21.68
N ARG A 832 -24.67 -21.65 -22.67
CA ARG A 832 -25.54 -21.13 -23.72
C ARG A 832 -26.83 -21.96 -23.74
N PRO A 833 -28.02 -21.35 -23.54
CA PRO A 833 -29.27 -22.10 -23.51
C PRO A 833 -29.57 -22.83 -24.82
N VAL A 834 -29.90 -24.12 -24.75
CA VAL A 834 -30.32 -24.90 -25.92
C VAL A 834 -31.80 -24.63 -26.20
N GLY A 835 -32.11 -23.85 -27.26
CA GLY A 835 -33.50 -23.66 -27.68
C GLY A 835 -33.87 -22.33 -28.35
N VAL A 836 -32.97 -21.35 -28.44
CA VAL A 836 -33.20 -20.13 -29.24
C VAL A 836 -32.48 -20.29 -30.58
N SER A 837 -33.18 -20.86 -31.56
CA SER A 837 -32.62 -21.15 -32.87
C SER A 837 -32.60 -19.90 -33.75
N GLY A 838 -31.41 -19.32 -33.92
CA GLY A 838 -30.91 -18.93 -35.25
C GLY A 838 -30.01 -20.05 -35.79
N ARG A 839 -30.61 -20.95 -36.59
CA ARG A 839 -30.02 -22.07 -37.34
C ARG A 839 -28.53 -22.44 -37.11
N GLY A 840 -28.34 -23.61 -36.49
CA GLY A 840 -27.41 -24.64 -36.97
C GLY A 840 -25.92 -24.45 -36.66
N VAL A 841 -25.47 -24.89 -35.48
CA VAL A 841 -24.14 -25.50 -35.29
C VAL A 841 -24.31 -26.59 -34.23
N ALA A 842 -23.99 -27.83 -34.59
CA ALA A 842 -23.82 -28.94 -33.66
C ALA A 842 -22.33 -29.10 -33.36
N GLY A 843 -21.98 -29.37 -32.09
CA GLY A 843 -20.64 -29.78 -31.67
C GLY A 843 -19.79 -28.67 -31.04
N ASP A 844 -19.15 -29.01 -29.92
CA ASP A 844 -18.17 -28.25 -29.13
C ASP A 844 -18.69 -27.10 -28.25
N ASN A 845 -19.36 -27.48 -27.17
CA ASN A 845 -19.44 -26.66 -25.96
C ASN A 845 -18.09 -26.74 -25.24
N LEU A 846 -17.15 -25.86 -25.61
CA LEU A 846 -16.06 -25.29 -24.80
C LEU A 846 -15.11 -24.56 -25.77
N ARG A 847 -15.07 -23.23 -25.72
CA ARG A 847 -13.99 -22.41 -26.29
C ARG A 847 -13.46 -21.49 -25.18
N PRO A 848 -12.13 -21.43 -24.93
CA PRO A 848 -11.54 -20.36 -24.14
C PRO A 848 -11.64 -19.05 -24.93
N LEU A 849 -12.08 -17.97 -24.27
CA LEU A 849 -12.22 -16.65 -24.88
C LEU A 849 -10.89 -15.90 -24.82
N ASN A 850 -10.05 -16.12 -25.83
CA ASN A 850 -9.25 -15.05 -26.41
C ASN A 850 -10.02 -14.50 -27.61
N ALA A 851 -11.05 -13.70 -27.35
CA ALA A 851 -11.66 -12.82 -28.35
C ALA A 851 -12.49 -11.77 -27.62
N THR A 852 -11.91 -10.58 -27.51
CA THR A 852 -12.56 -9.26 -27.46
C THR A 852 -14.02 -9.18 -27.01
N ARG A 853 -14.30 -8.40 -25.95
CA ARG A 853 -15.45 -7.47 -25.91
C ARG A 853 -15.46 -6.57 -24.66
N ASP A 854 -15.26 -5.27 -24.91
CA ASP A 854 -15.78 -4.14 -24.12
C ASP A 854 -17.31 -3.94 -24.34
N ALA A 855 -18.08 -4.99 -24.66
CA ALA A 855 -19.46 -4.83 -25.13
C ALA A 855 -20.55 -5.33 -24.16
N ASP A 856 -20.20 -5.79 -22.95
CA ASP A 856 -21.18 -6.26 -21.95
C ASP A 856 -21.19 -5.39 -20.67
N LEU A 857 -20.83 -4.11 -20.77
CA LEU A 857 -21.28 -3.10 -19.81
C LEU A 857 -22.68 -2.64 -20.27
N GLU A 858 -23.73 -3.37 -19.85
CA GLU A 858 -25.03 -2.71 -19.78
C GLU A 858 -24.87 -1.49 -18.87
N ALA A 859 -25.19 -0.32 -19.41
CA ALA A 859 -24.92 0.98 -18.80
C ALA A 859 -25.35 1.07 -17.32
N ILE A 860 -24.37 1.18 -16.42
CA ILE A 860 -24.57 1.52 -15.01
C ILE A 860 -25.32 2.85 -14.93
N LYS A 861 -26.44 2.89 -14.19
CA LYS A 861 -27.24 4.10 -14.02
C LYS A 861 -26.96 4.80 -12.69
N LEU A 862 -26.93 6.13 -12.72
CA LEU A 862 -26.93 6.97 -11.52
C LEU A 862 -28.34 7.52 -11.27
N TYR A 863 -28.92 7.19 -10.13
CA TYR A 863 -30.13 7.79 -9.61
C TYR A 863 -29.78 8.79 -8.51
N ALA A 864 -30.05 10.07 -8.72
CA ALA A 864 -29.81 11.12 -7.74
C ALA A 864 -31.12 11.82 -7.34
N LEU A 865 -31.33 12.00 -6.04
CA LEU A 865 -32.39 12.82 -5.46
C LEU A 865 -31.75 13.98 -4.71
N VAL A 866 -31.92 15.19 -5.22
CA VAL A 866 -31.27 16.41 -4.72
C VAL A 866 -32.36 17.36 -4.22
N ILE A 867 -32.31 17.72 -2.94
CA ILE A 867 -33.39 18.45 -2.26
C ILE A 867 -32.83 19.69 -1.56
N GLY A 868 -33.46 20.84 -1.81
CA GLY A 868 -33.19 22.10 -1.12
C GLY A 868 -34.47 22.66 -0.51
N THR A 869 -34.45 23.07 0.76
CA THR A 869 -35.63 23.65 1.45
C THR A 869 -35.31 25.04 2.02
N SER A 870 -35.46 26.09 1.21
CA SER A 870 -35.28 27.47 1.68
C SER A 870 -36.53 28.09 2.30
N ASN A 871 -37.70 27.86 1.71
CA ASN A 871 -38.96 28.50 2.13
C ASN A 871 -39.93 27.51 2.78
N PHE A 872 -40.53 27.92 3.90
CA PHE A 872 -41.54 27.15 4.63
C PHE A 872 -42.87 27.92 4.67
N ARG A 873 -43.94 27.29 5.13
CA ARG A 873 -45.24 27.96 5.36
C ARG A 873 -45.17 28.83 6.62
N GLY A 874 -44.42 29.94 6.55
CA GLY A 874 -44.16 30.91 7.62
C GLY A 874 -42.74 31.51 7.52
N GLU A 875 -42.54 32.75 7.99
CA GLU A 875 -41.27 33.48 7.81
C GLU A 875 -40.14 33.05 8.76
N GLN A 876 -40.45 32.33 9.86
CA GLN A 876 -39.51 32.06 10.95
C GLN A 876 -38.44 30.99 10.66
N LEU A 877 -38.67 30.12 9.66
CA LEU A 877 -37.79 28.99 9.29
C LEU A 877 -37.09 29.22 7.95
N ARG A 878 -37.03 30.47 7.48
CA ARG A 878 -36.49 30.78 6.16
C ARG A 878 -34.97 30.69 6.15
N LEU A 879 -34.42 29.94 5.21
CA LEU A 879 -32.99 29.82 4.93
C LEU A 879 -32.66 30.45 3.58
N ASN A 880 -31.42 30.93 3.42
CA ASN A 880 -31.04 31.76 2.27
C ASN A 880 -30.48 30.94 1.11
N TYR A 881 -29.74 29.86 1.39
CA TYR A 881 -28.98 29.13 0.38
C TYR A 881 -29.42 27.68 0.04
N PRO A 882 -30.28 26.96 0.77
CA PRO A 882 -30.57 25.54 0.46
C PRO A 882 -31.08 25.25 -0.95
N ASP A 883 -31.95 26.10 -1.50
CA ASP A 883 -32.40 25.98 -2.89
C ASP A 883 -31.23 26.16 -3.87
N LYS A 884 -30.35 27.13 -3.62
CA LYS A 884 -29.16 27.42 -4.44
C LYS A 884 -28.12 26.30 -4.35
N ASP A 885 -27.92 25.76 -3.15
CA ASP A 885 -27.04 24.64 -2.85
C ASP A 885 -27.46 23.38 -3.62
N ALA A 886 -28.74 23.04 -3.57
CA ALA A 886 -29.30 21.91 -4.30
C ALA A 886 -29.19 22.06 -5.82
N VAL A 887 -29.45 23.25 -6.35
CA VAL A 887 -29.28 23.54 -7.80
C VAL A 887 -27.82 23.39 -8.22
N ALA A 888 -26.89 24.06 -7.51
CA ALA A 888 -25.48 24.04 -7.86
C ALA A 888 -24.88 22.62 -7.78
N PHE A 889 -25.25 21.85 -6.75
CA PHE A 889 -24.81 20.47 -6.62
C PHE A 889 -25.40 19.57 -7.72
N ALA A 890 -26.68 19.73 -8.07
CA ALA A 890 -27.30 18.98 -9.17
C ALA A 890 -26.65 19.30 -10.53
N GLU A 891 -26.31 20.56 -10.78
CA GLU A 891 -25.61 20.99 -12.01
C GLU A 891 -24.20 20.39 -12.08
N ALA A 892 -23.42 20.49 -11.00
CA ALA A 892 -22.09 19.90 -10.92
C ALA A 892 -22.14 18.37 -11.11
N LEU A 893 -23.08 17.69 -10.44
CA LEU A 893 -23.26 16.24 -10.58
C LEU A 893 -23.72 15.86 -12.00
N THR A 894 -24.59 16.64 -12.63
CA THR A 894 -25.01 16.41 -14.02
C THR A 894 -23.82 16.55 -14.96
N ALA A 895 -23.05 17.63 -14.83
CA ALA A 895 -21.96 17.94 -15.74
C ALA A 895 -20.81 16.93 -15.64
N THR A 896 -20.43 16.57 -14.42
CA THR A 896 -19.33 15.63 -14.15
C THR A 896 -19.76 14.18 -14.28
N GLY A 897 -20.97 13.84 -13.82
CA GLY A 897 -21.54 12.50 -13.94
C GLY A 897 -21.81 12.11 -15.39
N LYS A 898 -22.23 13.04 -16.25
CA LYS A 898 -22.48 12.73 -17.68
C LYS A 898 -21.23 12.23 -18.40
N GLN A 899 -20.04 12.66 -17.99
CA GLN A 899 -18.79 12.16 -18.54
C GLN A 899 -18.51 10.70 -18.13
N LEU A 900 -19.00 10.28 -16.95
CA LEU A 900 -18.80 8.94 -16.41
C LEU A 900 -19.91 7.96 -16.81
N PHE A 901 -21.17 8.36 -16.69
CA PHE A 901 -22.36 7.52 -16.90
C PHE A 901 -23.04 7.74 -18.26
N GLY A 902 -22.60 8.72 -19.05
CA GLY A 902 -23.27 9.11 -20.30
C GLY A 902 -24.69 9.62 -20.05
N ASP A 903 -25.65 9.22 -20.90
CA ASP A 903 -27.06 9.56 -20.73
C ASP A 903 -27.80 8.67 -19.69
N ASN A 904 -27.08 7.78 -19.01
CA ASN A 904 -27.64 6.82 -18.05
C ASN A 904 -27.73 7.42 -16.65
N MET A 905 -28.37 8.58 -16.55
CA MET A 905 -28.51 9.32 -15.30
C MET A 905 -29.95 9.78 -15.11
N THR A 906 -30.43 9.76 -13.88
CA THR A 906 -31.73 10.32 -13.49
C THR A 906 -31.50 11.17 -12.25
N ILE A 907 -31.50 12.49 -12.42
CA ILE A 907 -31.38 13.44 -11.31
C ILE A 907 -32.75 14.10 -11.11
N LYS A 908 -33.35 13.88 -9.94
CA LYS A 908 -34.60 14.52 -9.52
C LYS A 908 -34.26 15.63 -8.53
N LEU A 909 -34.46 16.88 -8.96
CA LEU A 909 -34.23 18.08 -8.16
C LEU A 909 -35.57 18.58 -7.60
N LEU A 910 -35.64 18.78 -6.28
CA LEU A 910 -36.81 19.37 -5.60
C LEU A 910 -36.36 20.57 -4.77
N THR A 911 -36.83 21.77 -5.09
CA THR A 911 -36.50 23.01 -4.39
C THR A 911 -37.74 23.82 -4.08
N THR A 912 -37.63 24.83 -3.21
CA THR A 912 -38.76 25.77 -2.98
C THR A 912 -38.80 26.92 -3.99
N SER A 913 -37.80 26.98 -4.88
CA SER A 913 -37.71 27.92 -6.00
C SER A 913 -38.43 27.44 -7.27
N ALA A 914 -38.79 26.15 -7.35
CA ALA A 914 -39.49 25.56 -8.49
C ALA A 914 -40.49 24.47 -8.07
N ASP A 915 -41.61 24.33 -8.79
CA ASP A 915 -42.57 23.25 -8.55
C ASP A 915 -42.13 21.92 -9.21
N PRO A 916 -42.39 20.75 -8.57
CA PRO A 916 -43.09 20.60 -7.29
C PRO A 916 -42.18 20.88 -6.08
N TRP A 917 -42.73 21.60 -5.09
CA TRP A 917 -42.02 21.86 -3.82
C TRP A 917 -41.68 20.57 -3.05
N PRO A 918 -40.58 20.56 -2.27
CA PRO A 918 -40.13 19.42 -1.45
C PRO A 918 -41.06 19.18 -0.26
N ARG A 919 -42.21 18.58 -0.53
CA ARG A 919 -43.13 18.02 0.46
C ARG A 919 -42.76 16.57 0.75
N LYS A 920 -43.10 16.07 1.93
CA LYS A 920 -42.81 14.69 2.32
C LYS A 920 -43.39 13.67 1.32
N ALA A 921 -44.57 13.96 0.77
CA ALA A 921 -45.22 13.12 -0.24
C ALA A 921 -44.45 13.07 -1.58
N GLU A 922 -43.91 14.21 -2.03
CA GLU A 922 -43.16 14.29 -3.29
C GLU A 922 -41.80 13.59 -3.18
N ILE A 923 -41.14 13.74 -2.03
CA ILE A 923 -39.88 13.06 -1.72
C ILE A 923 -40.10 11.55 -1.61
N ALA A 924 -41.19 11.11 -0.96
CA ALA A 924 -41.54 9.69 -0.88
C ALA A 924 -41.81 9.09 -2.26
N THR A 925 -42.56 9.80 -3.12
CA THR A 925 -42.85 9.39 -4.50
C THR A 925 -41.56 9.24 -5.31
N ALA A 926 -40.66 10.22 -5.22
CA ALA A 926 -39.35 10.15 -5.88
C ALA A 926 -38.53 8.92 -5.46
N MET A 927 -38.47 8.63 -4.16
CA MET A 927 -37.76 7.45 -3.65
C MET A 927 -38.39 6.14 -4.12
N GLN A 928 -39.73 6.07 -4.19
CA GLN A 928 -40.45 4.89 -4.69
C GLN A 928 -40.22 4.65 -6.19
N GLU A 929 -40.22 5.72 -7.00
CA GLU A 929 -39.91 5.64 -8.44
C GLU A 929 -38.49 5.12 -8.68
N ILE A 930 -37.51 5.62 -7.92
CA ILE A 930 -36.12 5.15 -7.99
C ILE A 930 -36.03 3.69 -7.55
N ALA A 931 -36.68 3.32 -6.44
CA ALA A 931 -36.67 1.93 -5.93
C ALA A 931 -37.27 0.93 -6.91
N ALA A 932 -38.28 1.33 -7.70
CA ALA A 932 -38.91 0.49 -8.72
C ALA A 932 -37.99 0.23 -9.92
N GLN A 933 -37.11 1.17 -10.28
CA GLN A 933 -36.30 1.12 -11.49
C GLN A 933 -34.86 0.67 -11.27
N ALA A 934 -34.28 0.99 -10.11
CA ALA A 934 -32.88 0.70 -9.83
C ALA A 934 -32.60 -0.80 -9.78
N THR A 935 -31.42 -1.17 -10.28
CA THR A 935 -30.84 -2.50 -10.22
C THR A 935 -29.66 -2.53 -9.25
N PRO A 936 -29.15 -3.71 -8.85
CA PRO A 936 -28.04 -3.77 -7.88
C PRO A 936 -26.70 -3.23 -8.38
N ASN A 937 -26.53 -3.01 -9.69
CA ASN A 937 -25.32 -2.44 -10.28
C ASN A 937 -25.34 -0.90 -10.31
N ASP A 938 -26.49 -0.29 -10.03
CA ASP A 938 -26.69 1.16 -10.11
C ASP A 938 -26.20 1.88 -8.84
N VAL A 939 -26.09 3.21 -8.96
CA VAL A 939 -25.69 4.13 -7.89
C VAL A 939 -26.91 4.95 -7.46
N LEU A 940 -27.17 5.02 -6.16
CA LEU A 940 -28.11 5.94 -5.53
C LEU A 940 -27.33 7.09 -4.88
N LEU A 941 -27.71 8.34 -5.13
CA LEU A 941 -27.23 9.51 -4.41
C LEU A 941 -28.42 10.30 -3.87
N VAL A 942 -28.42 10.60 -2.57
CA VAL A 942 -29.42 11.44 -1.92
C VAL A 942 -28.68 12.62 -1.29
N TYR A 943 -29.06 13.83 -1.69
CA TYR A 943 -28.51 15.07 -1.15
C TYR A 943 -29.65 15.90 -0.55
N LEU A 944 -29.51 16.29 0.71
CA LEU A 944 -30.49 17.11 1.45
C LEU A 944 -29.79 18.36 1.99
N SER A 945 -30.26 19.55 1.58
CA SER A 945 -29.86 20.84 2.17
C SER A 945 -31.07 21.53 2.80
N GLY A 946 -30.94 22.01 4.05
CA GLY A 946 -32.01 22.72 4.75
C GLY A 946 -32.03 22.52 6.28
N HIS A 947 -33.22 22.68 6.89
CA HIS A 947 -33.35 22.58 8.35
C HIS A 947 -33.39 21.14 8.86
N GLY A 948 -32.53 20.85 9.84
CA GLY A 948 -32.54 19.61 10.61
C GLY A 948 -32.72 19.88 12.11
N VAL A 949 -33.60 19.12 12.74
CA VAL A 949 -33.90 19.21 14.19
C VAL A 949 -33.81 17.84 14.85
N THR A 950 -33.61 17.81 16.16
CA THR A 950 -33.65 16.60 16.97
C THR A 950 -34.82 16.62 17.93
N TYR A 951 -35.50 15.48 18.08
CA TYR A 951 -36.56 15.32 19.08
C TYR A 951 -36.40 14.03 19.90
N PRO A 952 -36.49 14.10 21.25
CA PRO A 952 -36.57 15.31 22.06
C PRO A 952 -35.30 16.18 21.90
N PRO A 953 -35.41 17.51 21.94
CA PRO A 953 -34.24 18.39 21.79
C PRO A 953 -33.24 18.17 22.93
N ASN A 954 -31.94 18.24 22.63
CA ASN A 954 -30.85 18.06 23.60
C ASN A 954 -30.89 16.71 24.37
N SER A 955 -31.37 15.64 23.74
CA SER A 955 -31.46 14.31 24.33
C SER A 955 -30.49 13.35 23.63
N GLU A 956 -29.70 12.60 24.41
CA GLU A 956 -28.88 11.49 23.90
C GLU A 956 -29.72 10.38 23.21
N LYS A 957 -31.05 10.38 23.40
CA LYS A 957 -32.00 9.48 22.71
C LYS A 957 -32.80 10.17 21.60
N GLY A 958 -32.45 11.41 21.25
CA GLY A 958 -33.14 12.19 20.22
C GLY A 958 -32.96 11.60 18.83
N GLN A 959 -34.00 11.66 18.00
CA GLN A 959 -33.96 11.27 16.59
C GLN A 959 -33.84 12.51 15.70
N PHE A 960 -33.07 12.41 14.61
CA PHE A 960 -32.97 13.46 13.60
C PHE A 960 -34.23 13.53 12.72
N TYR A 961 -34.68 14.74 12.41
CA TYR A 961 -35.76 15.06 11.50
C TYR A 961 -35.31 16.12 10.50
N TYR A 962 -35.41 15.82 9.20
CA TYR A 962 -35.26 16.80 8.13
C TYR A 962 -36.63 17.47 7.88
N LEU A 963 -36.70 18.79 8.03
CA LEU A 963 -37.94 19.53 7.88
C LEU A 963 -38.32 19.64 6.40
N THR A 964 -39.60 19.43 6.10
CA THR A 964 -40.15 19.62 4.75
C THR A 964 -41.06 20.84 4.70
N THR A 965 -41.49 21.23 3.49
CA THR A 965 -42.44 22.34 3.30
C THR A 965 -43.84 22.08 3.88
N ASP A 966 -44.12 20.85 4.33
CA ASP A 966 -45.37 20.50 5.01
C ASP A 966 -45.44 21.03 6.46
N ILE A 967 -44.31 21.47 7.05
CA ILE A 967 -44.28 22.06 8.38
C ILE A 967 -45.03 23.40 8.40
N ILE A 968 -46.01 23.51 9.28
CA ILE A 968 -46.82 24.72 9.50
C ILE A 968 -46.68 25.15 10.96
N GLY A 969 -45.95 26.23 11.20
CA GLY A 969 -45.86 26.90 12.50
C GLY A 969 -44.57 26.64 13.30
N ASP A 970 -44.59 27.13 14.54
CA ASP A 970 -43.51 27.22 15.52
C ASP A 970 -43.39 26.00 16.45
N LYS A 971 -44.27 25.00 16.29
CA LYS A 971 -44.36 23.79 17.14
C LYS A 971 -43.44 22.67 16.68
N LEU A 972 -42.13 22.90 16.81
CA LEU A 972 -41.07 21.91 16.55
C LEU A 972 -40.83 20.95 17.74
N ASP A 973 -41.62 21.09 18.81
CA ASP A 973 -41.58 20.30 20.03
C ASP A 973 -42.70 19.23 20.11
N ASP A 974 -43.51 19.10 19.05
CA ASP A 974 -44.57 18.09 18.95
C ASP A 974 -44.12 16.90 18.06
N PRO A 975 -43.96 15.69 18.63
CA PRO A 975 -43.53 14.52 17.86
C PRO A 975 -44.56 14.05 16.84
N GLU A 976 -45.86 14.29 17.04
CA GLU A 976 -46.87 13.91 16.04
C GLU A 976 -46.75 14.78 14.79
N ILE A 977 -46.49 16.08 14.97
CA ILE A 977 -46.24 17.02 13.86
C ILE A 977 -44.96 16.63 13.12
N LEU A 978 -43.86 16.38 13.84
CA LEU A 978 -42.59 15.97 13.22
C LEU A 978 -42.71 14.63 12.48
N ASN A 979 -43.39 13.64 13.06
CA ASN A 979 -43.57 12.33 12.41
C ASN A 979 -44.49 12.38 11.19
N THR A 980 -45.45 13.31 11.13
CA THR A 980 -46.37 13.44 9.99
C THR A 980 -45.80 14.34 8.89
N GLN A 981 -45.20 15.49 9.24
CA GLN A 981 -44.82 16.55 8.30
C GLN A 981 -43.31 16.63 7.99
N ALA A 982 -42.43 16.10 8.86
CA ALA A 982 -40.99 16.03 8.59
C ALA A 982 -40.54 14.62 8.16
N ILE A 983 -39.32 14.50 7.65
CA ILE A 983 -38.70 13.21 7.33
C ILE A 983 -37.86 12.78 8.53
N ALA A 984 -38.41 11.83 9.28
CA ALA A 984 -37.73 11.18 10.37
C ALA A 984 -36.56 10.33 9.85
N GLN A 985 -35.44 10.32 10.56
CA GLN A 985 -34.25 9.54 10.18
C GLN A 985 -34.53 8.07 9.83
N ASP A 986 -35.33 7.37 10.64
CA ASP A 986 -35.67 5.96 10.40
C ASP A 986 -36.49 5.79 9.11
N THR A 987 -37.33 6.77 8.77
CA THR A 987 -38.12 6.81 7.54
C THR A 987 -37.21 6.99 6.33
N LEU A 988 -36.25 7.93 6.41
CA LEU A 988 -35.24 8.13 5.37
C LEU A 988 -34.40 6.87 5.14
N GLN A 989 -33.96 6.22 6.22
CA GLN A 989 -33.21 4.97 6.15
C GLN A 989 -34.04 3.85 5.50
N LYS A 990 -35.32 3.70 5.86
CA LYS A 990 -36.22 2.71 5.23
C LYS A 990 -36.38 2.95 3.73
N TRP A 991 -36.54 4.20 3.29
CA TRP A 991 -36.63 4.53 1.86
C TRP A 991 -35.34 4.19 1.10
N ILE A 992 -34.18 4.53 1.66
CA ILE A 992 -32.88 4.19 1.07
C ILE A 992 -32.68 2.67 0.99
N GLN A 993 -33.09 1.93 2.02
CA GLN A 993 -32.97 0.47 2.07
C GLN A 993 -33.83 -0.26 1.02
N GLN A 994 -34.96 0.34 0.61
CA GLN A 994 -35.85 -0.21 -0.41
C GLN A 994 -35.28 -0.11 -1.83
N VAL A 995 -34.31 0.78 -2.07
CA VAL A 995 -33.66 0.92 -3.39
C VAL A 995 -32.66 -0.21 -3.60
N LYS A 996 -32.78 -0.95 -4.72
CA LYS A 996 -31.94 -2.14 -4.99
C LYS A 996 -30.46 -1.84 -5.22
N ALA A 997 -30.11 -0.59 -5.56
CA ALA A 997 -28.74 -0.13 -5.78
C ALA A 997 -27.82 -0.47 -4.60
N ARG A 998 -26.65 -1.07 -4.90
CA ARG A 998 -25.64 -1.43 -3.88
C ARG A 998 -24.70 -0.28 -3.53
N LYS A 999 -24.57 0.72 -4.39
CA LYS A 999 -23.77 1.92 -4.15
C LYS A 999 -24.74 3.03 -3.72
N ARG A 1000 -24.66 3.52 -2.49
CA ARG A 1000 -25.63 4.45 -1.90
C ARG A 1000 -24.90 5.61 -1.24
N ILE A 1001 -25.19 6.84 -1.64
CA ILE A 1001 -24.54 8.04 -1.10
C ILE A 1001 -25.63 8.89 -0.45
N LEU A 1002 -25.38 9.36 0.76
CA LEU A 1002 -26.25 10.26 1.51
C LEU A 1002 -25.44 11.47 1.98
N ILE A 1003 -25.83 12.66 1.54
CA ILE A 1003 -25.20 13.93 1.94
C ILE A 1003 -26.26 14.77 2.64
N LEU A 1004 -25.97 15.20 3.87
CA LEU A 1004 -26.88 15.95 4.73
C LEU A 1004 -26.26 17.31 5.10
N ASP A 1005 -26.58 18.35 4.34
CA ASP A 1005 -26.23 19.73 4.69
C ASP A 1005 -27.35 20.36 5.56
N ALA A 1006 -27.42 19.91 6.81
CA ALA A 1006 -28.43 20.34 7.77
C ALA A 1006 -27.90 20.32 9.21
N CYS A 1007 -28.44 21.17 10.09
CA CYS A 1007 -28.14 21.15 11.53
C CYS A 1007 -28.47 19.81 12.17
N ASN A 1008 -27.69 19.37 13.16
CA ASN A 1008 -27.87 18.12 13.89
C ASN A 1008 -27.81 16.84 13.03
N SER A 1009 -27.33 16.93 11.78
CA SER A 1009 -27.25 15.81 10.84
C SER A 1009 -26.28 14.71 11.30
N GLY A 1010 -25.31 15.03 12.15
CA GLY A 1010 -24.37 14.07 12.76
C GLY A 1010 -25.08 13.03 13.62
N ARG A 1011 -26.29 13.31 14.10
CA ARG A 1011 -27.12 12.31 14.78
C ARG A 1011 -27.48 11.13 13.86
N VAL A 1012 -27.57 11.37 12.54
CA VAL A 1012 -27.72 10.31 11.53
C VAL A 1012 -26.44 9.47 11.46
N VAL A 1013 -25.27 10.11 11.49
CA VAL A 1013 -23.98 9.42 11.55
C VAL A 1013 -23.84 8.67 12.87
N GLU A 1014 -24.01 9.24 14.06
CA GLU A 1014 -23.96 8.52 15.35
C GLU A 1014 -24.86 7.27 15.43
N SER A 1015 -26.01 7.32 14.76
CA SER A 1015 -26.97 6.20 14.75
C SER A 1015 -26.61 5.09 13.77
N LEU A 1016 -25.83 5.42 12.73
CA LEU A 1016 -25.35 4.53 11.68
C LEU A 1016 -23.91 4.08 11.94
N ALA A 1017 -23.16 4.90 12.65
CA ALA A 1017 -21.86 4.66 13.22
C ALA A 1017 -22.06 3.77 14.46
N PRO A 1018 -21.10 2.92 14.78
CA PRO A 1018 -21.13 2.17 16.02
C PRO A 1018 -20.98 3.11 17.23
N GLY A 1019 -22.10 3.70 17.67
CA GLY A 1019 -22.17 4.67 18.76
C GLY A 1019 -21.73 4.13 20.12
N GLU A 1020 -21.04 5.00 20.86
CA GLU A 1020 -20.04 4.70 21.89
C GLU A 1020 -20.55 4.22 23.25
N LYS A 1021 -21.87 4.16 23.52
CA LYS A 1021 -22.35 3.94 24.90
C LYS A 1021 -23.35 2.80 25.15
N SER A 1022 -23.71 1.99 24.14
CA SER A 1022 -24.58 0.83 24.40
C SER A 1022 -24.32 -0.42 23.56
N LEU A 1023 -23.40 -0.37 22.60
CA LEU A 1023 -23.13 -1.49 21.72
C LEU A 1023 -21.89 -2.27 22.16
N ASN A 1024 -22.08 -3.56 22.40
CA ASN A 1024 -20.96 -4.48 22.67
C ASN A 1024 -20.14 -4.71 21.39
N ALA A 1025 -18.96 -5.32 21.52
CA ALA A 1025 -18.03 -5.53 20.39
C ALA A 1025 -18.69 -6.29 19.22
N ASP A 1026 -19.65 -7.19 19.47
CA ASP A 1026 -20.37 -7.95 18.45
C ASP A 1026 -21.33 -7.09 17.62
N GLN A 1027 -21.97 -6.10 18.24
CA GLN A 1027 -22.85 -5.16 17.56
C GLN A 1027 -22.09 -4.13 16.73
N ARG A 1028 -20.89 -3.70 17.18
CA ARG A 1028 -20.00 -2.85 16.36
C ARG A 1028 -19.46 -3.60 15.15
N ARG A 1029 -19.06 -4.87 15.35
CA ARG A 1029 -18.74 -5.79 14.26
C ARG A 1029 -19.91 -5.95 13.29
N ALA A 1030 -21.16 -6.03 13.76
CA ALA A 1030 -22.36 -6.13 12.89
C ALA A 1030 -22.60 -4.89 12.03
N LEU A 1031 -22.41 -3.69 12.59
CA LEU A 1031 -22.62 -2.43 11.89
C LEU A 1031 -21.52 -2.16 10.86
N GLN A 1032 -20.26 -2.43 11.23
CA GLN A 1032 -19.13 -2.29 10.32
C GLN A 1032 -19.17 -3.35 9.19
N ARG A 1033 -19.72 -4.54 9.45
CA ARG A 1033 -20.07 -5.55 8.43
C ARG A 1033 -21.14 -5.06 7.44
N MET A 1034 -22.07 -4.19 7.88
CA MET A 1034 -23.03 -3.56 6.96
C MET A 1034 -22.36 -2.47 6.14
N GLU A 1035 -21.47 -1.68 6.73
CA GLU A 1035 -20.70 -0.61 6.06
C GLU A 1035 -19.82 -1.15 4.91
N ASP A 1036 -19.03 -2.20 5.16
CA ASP A 1036 -18.13 -2.81 4.16
C ASP A 1036 -18.88 -3.55 3.04
N ARG A 1037 -20.12 -4.00 3.27
CA ARG A 1037 -20.92 -4.81 2.32
C ARG A 1037 -22.02 -4.03 1.59
N SER A 1038 -22.45 -2.87 2.11
CA SER A 1038 -23.62 -2.12 1.61
C SER A 1038 -23.30 -0.96 0.67
N GLY A 1039 -22.01 -0.65 0.44
CA GLY A 1039 -21.57 0.46 -0.41
C GLY A 1039 -22.19 1.80 -0.02
N MET A 1040 -22.52 1.98 1.26
CA MET A 1040 -23.21 3.16 1.78
C MET A 1040 -22.22 4.21 2.28
N PHE A 1041 -22.31 5.42 1.74
CA PHE A 1041 -21.53 6.60 2.10
C PHE A 1041 -22.44 7.63 2.72
N VAL A 1042 -22.10 8.11 3.91
CA VAL A 1042 -22.86 9.18 4.57
C VAL A 1042 -21.91 10.32 4.91
N LEU A 1043 -22.28 11.55 4.55
CA LEU A 1043 -21.61 12.77 4.98
C LEU A 1043 -22.64 13.70 5.61
N ALA A 1044 -22.47 13.99 6.89
CA ALA A 1044 -23.27 14.95 7.64
C ALA A 1044 -22.50 16.27 7.78
N GLY A 1045 -23.18 17.39 7.55
CA GLY A 1045 -22.57 18.72 7.60
C GLY A 1045 -22.26 19.22 9.00
N SER A 1046 -22.77 18.59 10.05
CA SER A 1046 -22.52 18.97 11.44
C SER A 1046 -22.55 17.76 12.37
N ALA A 1047 -21.83 17.82 13.49
CA ALA A 1047 -21.91 16.83 14.57
C ALA A 1047 -23.30 16.81 15.23
N ALA A 1048 -23.60 15.77 16.02
CA ALA A 1048 -24.81 15.74 16.84
C ALA A 1048 -24.87 16.96 17.77
N ASP A 1049 -26.04 17.60 17.85
CA ASP A 1049 -26.28 18.83 18.62
C ASP A 1049 -25.48 20.08 18.18
N LYS A 1050 -24.93 20.08 16.96
CA LYS A 1050 -24.24 21.24 16.36
C LYS A 1050 -24.99 21.79 15.14
N SER A 1051 -24.75 23.07 14.86
CA SER A 1051 -25.34 23.75 13.70
C SER A 1051 -24.51 23.49 12.44
N SER A 1052 -25.20 23.33 11.29
CA SER A 1052 -24.60 23.56 9.97
C SER A 1052 -24.84 25.02 9.63
N PHE A 1053 -23.80 25.76 9.23
CA PHE A 1053 -23.88 27.19 8.97
C PHE A 1053 -23.94 27.49 7.47
N GLU A 1054 -24.77 28.48 7.15
CA GLU A 1054 -24.73 29.23 5.91
C GLU A 1054 -23.86 30.47 6.12
N ALA A 1055 -23.02 30.82 5.14
CA ALA A 1055 -22.25 32.05 5.20
C ALA A 1055 -22.40 32.82 3.90
N SER A 1056 -22.89 34.07 4.01
CA SER A 1056 -23.01 34.97 2.87
C SER A 1056 -21.69 35.19 2.14
N ARG A 1057 -20.55 35.10 2.85
CA ARG A 1057 -19.21 35.14 2.26
C ARG A 1057 -18.96 34.06 1.19
N PHE A 1058 -19.54 32.88 1.35
CA PHE A 1058 -19.33 31.74 0.44
C PHE A 1058 -20.52 31.52 -0.50
N GLY A 1059 -21.64 32.22 -0.27
CA GLY A 1059 -22.84 32.15 -1.11
C GLY A 1059 -23.55 30.79 -1.11
N HIS A 1060 -23.20 29.92 -0.17
CA HIS A 1060 -23.61 28.52 -0.04
C HIS A 1060 -23.51 28.07 1.43
N GLY A 1061 -24.13 26.92 1.77
CA GLY A 1061 -23.78 26.17 2.98
C GLY A 1061 -22.30 25.77 2.99
N LEU A 1062 -21.64 25.77 4.16
CA LEU A 1062 -20.20 25.49 4.25
C LEU A 1062 -19.83 24.12 3.66
N LEU A 1063 -20.66 23.11 3.89
CA LEU A 1063 -20.46 21.78 3.34
C LEU A 1063 -20.60 21.78 1.81
N THR A 1064 -21.65 22.41 1.28
CA THR A 1064 -21.89 22.47 -0.16
C THR A 1064 -20.82 23.24 -0.91
N TYR A 1065 -20.39 24.40 -0.38
CA TYR A 1065 -19.26 25.16 -0.90
C TYR A 1065 -18.01 24.26 -1.02
N SER A 1066 -17.71 23.53 0.04
CA SER A 1066 -16.53 22.67 0.10
C SER A 1066 -16.59 21.51 -0.90
N LEU A 1067 -17.75 20.86 -1.05
CA LEU A 1067 -17.94 19.79 -2.05
C LEU A 1067 -17.69 20.31 -3.47
N LEU A 1068 -18.30 21.45 -3.83
CA LEU A 1068 -18.13 22.06 -5.15
C LEU A 1068 -16.69 22.55 -5.39
N ASN A 1069 -16.04 23.12 -4.38
CA ASN A 1069 -14.66 23.61 -4.48
C ASN A 1069 -13.63 22.47 -4.61
N ASN A 1070 -13.89 21.30 -4.03
CA ASN A 1070 -12.94 20.20 -3.99
C ASN A 1070 -13.10 19.17 -5.11
N MET A 1071 -14.27 19.05 -5.75
CA MET A 1071 -14.48 18.15 -6.90
C MET A 1071 -13.39 18.27 -7.99
N PRO A 1072 -12.94 19.48 -8.42
CA PRO A 1072 -11.89 19.62 -9.43
C PRO A 1072 -10.50 19.24 -8.87
N LYS A 1073 -10.24 19.53 -7.59
CA LYS A 1073 -8.97 19.19 -6.93
C LYS A 1073 -8.81 17.68 -6.79
N VAL A 1074 -9.88 16.99 -6.41
CA VAL A 1074 -9.95 15.52 -6.33
C VAL A 1074 -9.78 14.90 -7.71
N ALA A 1075 -10.49 15.41 -8.73
CA ALA A 1075 -10.33 14.94 -10.10
C ALA A 1075 -8.90 15.09 -10.62
N ALA A 1076 -8.25 16.23 -10.34
CA ALA A 1076 -6.85 16.46 -10.71
C ALA A 1076 -5.89 15.47 -10.02
N ALA A 1077 -6.15 15.12 -8.76
CA ALA A 1077 -5.36 14.15 -8.01
C ALA A 1077 -5.57 12.70 -8.48
N ASN A 1078 -6.75 12.37 -9.03
CA ASN A 1078 -7.15 11.00 -9.35
C ASN A 1078 -7.39 10.79 -10.86
N LYS A 1079 -6.45 11.23 -11.71
CA LYS A 1079 -6.47 10.98 -13.17
C LYS A 1079 -7.82 11.31 -13.81
N THR A 1080 -8.40 12.47 -13.48
CA THR A 1080 -9.71 13.01 -13.90
C THR A 1080 -10.94 12.51 -13.15
N PHE A 1081 -10.85 11.49 -12.29
CA PHE A 1081 -12.01 10.91 -11.61
C PHE A 1081 -12.34 11.57 -10.26
N ILE A 1082 -13.61 11.82 -10.00
CA ILE A 1082 -14.10 12.30 -8.71
C ILE A 1082 -14.41 11.10 -7.81
N ASP A 1083 -13.45 10.72 -6.98
CA ASP A 1083 -13.60 9.68 -5.96
C ASP A 1083 -14.39 10.20 -4.75
N ILE A 1084 -15.48 9.52 -4.37
CA ILE A 1084 -16.39 10.00 -3.32
C ILE A 1084 -15.74 10.07 -1.93
N GLY A 1085 -14.87 9.11 -1.60
CA GLY A 1085 -14.18 9.03 -0.31
C GLY A 1085 -13.14 10.14 -0.15
N GLN A 1086 -12.37 10.44 -1.20
CA GLN A 1086 -11.46 11.58 -1.22
C GLN A 1086 -12.23 12.91 -1.17
N LEU A 1087 -13.33 13.04 -1.92
CA LEU A 1087 -14.16 14.25 -1.88
C LEU A 1087 -14.73 14.51 -0.47
N PHE A 1088 -15.22 13.47 0.20
CA PHE A 1088 -15.71 13.59 1.58
C PHE A 1088 -14.59 13.92 2.55
N SER A 1089 -13.42 13.28 2.41
CA SER A 1089 -12.25 13.57 3.25
C SER A 1089 -11.79 15.03 3.10
N SER A 1090 -11.74 15.55 1.87
CA SER A 1090 -11.41 16.97 1.64
C SER A 1090 -12.45 17.91 2.26
N ALA A 1091 -13.74 17.56 2.21
CA ALA A 1091 -14.77 18.35 2.87
C ALA A 1091 -14.66 18.30 4.40
N MET A 1092 -14.27 17.15 4.97
CA MET A 1092 -14.02 17.00 6.41
C MET A 1092 -12.88 17.90 6.91
N GLU A 1093 -11.86 18.13 6.09
CA GLU A 1093 -10.73 19.00 6.40
C GLU A 1093 -11.04 20.49 6.19
N GLU A 1094 -11.75 20.85 5.13
CA GLU A 1094 -11.96 22.25 4.74
C GLU A 1094 -13.09 22.92 5.54
N VAL A 1095 -14.21 22.23 5.83
CA VAL A 1095 -15.36 22.81 6.54
C VAL A 1095 -14.99 23.42 7.91
N PRO A 1096 -14.19 22.77 8.78
CA PRO A 1096 -13.74 23.37 10.04
C PRO A 1096 -12.91 24.65 9.86
N LEU A 1097 -12.12 24.73 8.78
CA LEU A 1097 -11.33 25.91 8.45
C LEU A 1097 -12.23 27.06 8.02
N LEU A 1098 -13.19 26.81 7.14
CA LEU A 1098 -14.18 27.79 6.68
C LEU A 1098 -15.07 28.29 7.84
N ALA A 1099 -15.44 27.40 8.76
CA ALA A 1099 -16.21 27.77 9.95
C ALA A 1099 -15.41 28.68 10.88
N LYS A 1100 -14.12 28.41 11.06
CA LYS A 1100 -13.22 29.25 11.86
C LYS A 1100 -13.11 30.66 11.30
N ASP A 1101 -13.08 30.81 9.97
CA ASP A 1101 -13.03 32.12 9.30
C ASP A 1101 -14.25 33.01 9.60
N ILE A 1102 -15.39 32.41 9.94
CA ILE A 1102 -16.62 33.12 10.32
C ILE A 1102 -16.87 33.12 11.84
N LYS A 1103 -15.85 32.76 12.65
CA LYS A 1103 -15.93 32.59 14.13
C LYS A 1103 -17.03 31.62 14.57
N LYS A 1104 -17.31 30.59 13.78
CA LYS A 1104 -18.20 29.49 14.11
C LYS A 1104 -17.42 28.19 14.28
N VAL A 1105 -18.08 27.16 14.80
CA VAL A 1105 -17.53 25.82 14.92
C VAL A 1105 -18.48 24.86 14.23
N GLN A 1106 -18.03 24.29 13.12
CA GLN A 1106 -18.74 23.24 12.39
C GLN A 1106 -17.77 22.09 12.17
N GLN A 1107 -18.20 20.89 12.57
CA GLN A 1107 -17.46 19.66 12.33
C GLN A 1107 -18.38 18.71 11.59
N PRO A 1108 -18.11 18.40 10.31
CA PRO A 1108 -18.83 17.36 9.61
C PRO A 1108 -18.46 15.97 10.15
N GLU A 1109 -19.30 14.97 9.88
CA GLU A 1109 -19.06 13.57 10.23
C GLU A 1109 -19.32 12.67 9.02
N MET A 1110 -18.58 11.56 8.89
CA MET A 1110 -18.74 10.64 7.76
C MET A 1110 -18.69 9.16 8.14
N ILE A 1111 -19.30 8.33 7.29
CA ILE A 1111 -19.26 6.84 7.32
C ILE A 1111 -18.99 6.35 5.90
N GLY A 1112 -18.09 5.37 5.73
CA GLY A 1112 -17.78 4.74 4.44
C GLY A 1112 -16.42 4.01 4.43
N ALA A 1113 -16.35 2.86 3.76
CA ALA A 1113 -15.15 2.00 3.75
C ALA A 1113 -14.50 1.75 2.36
N ALA A 1114 -15.30 1.60 1.29
CA ALA A 1114 -14.81 1.28 -0.06
C ALA A 1114 -15.28 2.32 -1.10
N SER A 1115 -14.39 3.25 -1.47
CA SER A 1115 -14.72 4.39 -2.33
C SER A 1115 -14.87 4.03 -3.81
N TYR A 1116 -15.62 4.82 -4.55
CA TYR A 1116 -15.84 4.69 -5.99
C TYR A 1116 -16.10 6.05 -6.65
N ASP A 1117 -15.90 6.10 -7.96
CA ASP A 1117 -16.01 7.34 -8.74
C ASP A 1117 -17.47 7.72 -9.02
N ILE A 1118 -17.77 9.03 -8.94
CA ILE A 1118 -19.11 9.60 -9.16
C ILE A 1118 -19.17 10.60 -10.32
N GLY A 1119 -18.02 10.95 -10.91
CA GLY A 1119 -17.94 11.84 -12.07
C GLY A 1119 -16.52 11.94 -12.62
N ILE A 1120 -16.38 12.59 -13.77
CA ILE A 1120 -15.09 12.88 -14.41
C ILE A 1120 -14.98 14.39 -14.69
N ILE A 1121 -13.78 14.95 -14.50
CA ILE A 1121 -13.39 16.29 -14.94
C ILE A 1121 -12.06 16.17 -15.70
N ALA A 1122 -12.14 16.17 -17.03
CA ALA A 1122 -10.98 16.24 -17.91
C ALA A 1122 -10.70 17.71 -18.30
N GLY A 1123 -9.94 18.42 -17.48
CA GLY A 1123 -9.54 19.82 -17.73
C GLY A 1123 -10.28 20.83 -16.85
N GLU A 1124 -10.80 21.89 -17.46
CA GLU A 1124 -11.55 22.91 -16.72
C GLU A 1124 -12.86 22.34 -16.16
N PRO A 1125 -13.27 22.77 -14.95
CA PRO A 1125 -14.49 22.29 -14.31
C PRO A 1125 -15.72 22.66 -15.16
N PRO A 1126 -16.59 21.70 -15.50
CA PRO A 1126 -17.73 21.94 -16.41
C PRO A 1126 -18.93 22.61 -15.72
N TYR A 1127 -18.69 23.25 -14.57
CA TYR A 1127 -19.68 23.96 -13.77
C TYR A 1127 -18.99 25.13 -13.06
N GLN A 1128 -19.77 26.07 -12.55
CA GLN A 1128 -19.24 27.25 -11.89
C GLN A 1128 -18.72 26.92 -10.49
N ILE A 1129 -17.42 27.08 -10.25
CA ILE A 1129 -16.86 26.99 -8.90
C ILE A 1129 -17.36 28.20 -8.08
N PRO A 1130 -17.89 27.99 -6.87
CA PRO A 1130 -18.26 29.08 -5.97
C PRO A 1130 -17.10 30.05 -5.69
N GLN A 1131 -17.33 31.35 -5.87
CA GLN A 1131 -16.35 32.38 -5.55
C GLN A 1131 -16.55 32.95 -4.15
N ILE A 1132 -15.45 33.28 -3.48
CA ILE A 1132 -15.50 33.96 -2.17
C ILE A 1132 -15.91 35.42 -2.38
N LEU A 1133 -16.99 35.84 -1.74
CA LEU A 1133 -17.48 37.21 -1.78
C LEU A 1133 -16.68 38.10 -0.82
N PRO A 1134 -16.34 39.34 -1.21
CA PRO A 1134 -15.70 40.30 -0.32
C PRO A 1134 -16.64 40.63 0.84
N VAL A 1135 -16.12 40.54 2.06
CA VAL A 1135 -16.89 40.85 3.27
C VAL A 1135 -16.81 42.35 3.56
N PHE A 1136 -17.94 43.01 3.69
CA PHE A 1136 -18.08 44.38 4.17
C PHE A 1136 -18.60 44.37 5.60
N ILE A 1137 -18.00 45.19 6.47
CA ILE A 1137 -18.45 45.40 7.85
C ILE A 1137 -19.00 46.81 8.04
N HIS A 1138 -19.46 47.15 9.25
CA HIS A 1138 -20.08 48.45 9.53
C HIS A 1138 -19.24 49.62 9.04
N THR A 1139 -19.92 50.58 8.41
CA THR A 1139 -19.31 51.80 7.92
C THR A 1139 -19.24 52.87 8.99
N ASN A 1140 -18.30 53.81 8.85
CA ASN A 1140 -18.08 54.86 9.84
C ASN A 1140 -17.90 56.23 9.19
N PHE A 1141 -19.00 56.99 9.11
CA PHE A 1141 -19.02 58.35 8.58
C PHE A 1141 -19.30 59.36 9.68
N ILE A 1142 -18.45 60.38 9.80
CA ILE A 1142 -18.59 61.42 10.83
C ILE A 1142 -18.60 62.82 10.23
N ASP A 1143 -19.33 63.74 10.87
CA ASP A 1143 -19.22 65.15 10.57
C ASP A 1143 -17.83 65.67 10.97
N GLY A 1144 -17.10 66.28 10.03
CA GLY A 1144 -15.71 66.70 10.22
C GLY A 1144 -15.49 67.84 11.23
N GLN A 1145 -16.55 68.50 11.71
CA GLN A 1145 -16.46 69.48 12.81
C GLN A 1145 -17.04 68.95 14.12
N LYS A 1146 -18.08 68.12 14.04
CA LYS A 1146 -18.83 67.65 15.22
C LYS A 1146 -18.46 66.24 15.69
N PHE A 1147 -17.65 65.52 14.91
CA PHE A 1147 -17.13 64.17 15.19
C PHE A 1147 -18.21 63.14 15.53
N LYS A 1148 -19.41 63.30 14.96
CA LYS A 1148 -20.55 62.38 15.10
C LYS A 1148 -21.29 62.27 13.78
N ASP A 1149 -21.87 61.11 13.52
CA ASP A 1149 -22.79 60.91 12.40
C ASP A 1149 -24.17 61.53 12.72
N LEU A 1150 -24.31 62.82 12.44
CA LEU A 1150 -25.55 63.55 12.70
C LEU A 1150 -26.59 63.40 11.58
N GLN A 1151 -26.19 62.88 10.43
CA GLN A 1151 -27.04 62.74 9.25
C GLN A 1151 -27.37 61.28 8.93
N ALA A 1152 -26.97 60.33 9.78
CA ALA A 1152 -27.17 58.90 9.59
C ALA A 1152 -26.62 58.36 8.26
N VAL A 1153 -25.48 58.91 7.81
CA VAL A 1153 -24.84 58.51 6.55
C VAL A 1153 -24.36 57.06 6.66
N SER A 1154 -23.76 56.67 7.77
CA SER A 1154 -23.29 55.29 8.01
C SER A 1154 -24.45 54.30 7.92
N LYS A 1155 -25.58 54.63 8.57
CA LYS A 1155 -26.79 53.81 8.51
C LYS A 1155 -27.35 53.65 7.09
N ALA A 1156 -27.31 54.70 6.27
CA ALA A 1156 -27.77 54.63 4.89
C ALA A 1156 -26.85 53.76 4.02
N VAL A 1157 -25.52 53.89 4.19
CA VAL A 1157 -24.53 53.08 3.46
C VAL A 1157 -24.59 51.61 3.89
N ASP A 1158 -24.68 51.33 5.20
CA ASP A 1158 -24.85 49.98 5.74
C ASP A 1158 -26.15 49.33 5.23
N GLY A 1159 -27.25 50.08 5.20
CA GLY A 1159 -28.53 49.60 4.67
C GLY A 1159 -28.45 49.24 3.18
N TYR A 1160 -27.68 49.99 2.39
CA TYR A 1160 -27.45 49.69 0.97
C TYR A 1160 -26.57 48.45 0.79
N LEU A 1161 -25.48 48.32 1.56
CA LEU A 1161 -24.63 47.13 1.58
C LEU A 1161 -25.40 45.88 2.00
N GLN A 1162 -26.28 46.01 3.00
CA GLN A 1162 -27.17 44.94 3.44
C GLN A 1162 -28.14 44.51 2.33
N GLY A 1163 -28.67 45.46 1.55
CA GLY A 1163 -29.50 45.19 0.38
C GLY A 1163 -28.78 44.37 -0.67
N LEU A 1164 -27.56 44.77 -1.05
CA LEU A 1164 -26.72 44.03 -2.01
C LEU A 1164 -26.34 42.63 -1.52
N GLY A 1165 -26.08 42.48 -0.22
CA GLY A 1165 -25.80 41.18 0.39
C GLY A 1165 -27.01 40.24 0.45
N ALA A 1166 -28.22 40.75 0.23
CA ALA A 1166 -29.48 40.00 0.27
C ALA A 1166 -30.06 39.70 -1.13
N GLU A 1167 -29.39 40.11 -2.21
CA GLU A 1167 -29.77 39.77 -3.58
C GLU A 1167 -29.59 38.27 -3.89
N ALA A 1168 -30.26 37.78 -4.94
CA ALA A 1168 -30.19 36.38 -5.35
C ALA A 1168 -28.79 35.94 -5.82
N ASP A 1169 -28.02 36.87 -6.40
CA ASP A 1169 -26.62 36.67 -6.77
C ASP A 1169 -25.75 37.80 -6.17
N PRO A 1170 -25.45 37.73 -4.86
CA PRO A 1170 -24.81 38.82 -4.16
C PRO A 1170 -23.36 38.99 -4.65
N VAL A 1171 -22.97 40.23 -4.93
CA VAL A 1171 -21.59 40.56 -5.36
C VAL A 1171 -20.63 40.74 -4.17
N LEU A 1172 -21.17 40.92 -2.97
CA LEU A 1172 -20.48 41.12 -1.70
C LEU A 1172 -21.28 40.50 -0.54
N ALA A 1173 -20.63 40.29 0.60
CA ALA A 1173 -21.28 39.87 1.83
C ALA A 1173 -21.23 41.00 2.87
N PHE A 1174 -22.35 41.46 3.39
CA PHE A 1174 -22.38 42.47 4.47
C PHE A 1174 -22.61 41.81 5.82
N TRP A 1175 -21.72 42.08 6.78
CA TRP A 1175 -21.82 41.60 8.16
C TRP A 1175 -21.95 42.78 9.12
N ASP A 1176 -23.03 42.79 9.90
CA ASP A 1176 -23.32 43.79 10.91
C ASP A 1176 -22.39 43.63 12.13
N LEU A 1177 -21.13 44.07 11.96
CA LEU A 1177 -20.04 43.96 12.93
C LEU A 1177 -19.23 45.25 12.91
N ASN A 1178 -18.86 45.75 14.10
CA ASN A 1178 -17.96 46.92 14.21
C ASN A 1178 -16.48 46.55 14.00
N GLU A 1179 -16.10 45.30 14.31
CA GLU A 1179 -14.72 44.83 14.20
C GLU A 1179 -14.69 43.39 13.69
N PHE A 1180 -13.80 43.12 12.74
CA PHE A 1180 -13.57 41.77 12.21
C PHE A 1180 -12.08 41.52 12.00
N SER A 1181 -11.59 40.38 12.49
CA SER A 1181 -10.16 40.04 12.46
C SER A 1181 -9.72 39.34 11.17
N GLY A 1182 -10.66 38.93 10.31
CA GLY A 1182 -10.36 38.33 9.02
C GLY A 1182 -10.20 39.36 7.91
N ASP A 1183 -10.03 38.89 6.68
CA ASP A 1183 -10.00 39.76 5.49
C ASP A 1183 -11.39 40.37 5.24
N HIS A 1184 -11.47 41.71 5.27
CA HIS A 1184 -12.71 42.46 5.12
C HIS A 1184 -12.45 43.86 4.58
N TYR A 1185 -13.53 44.46 4.12
CA TYR A 1185 -13.63 45.83 3.65
C TYR A 1185 -14.50 46.63 4.61
N TYR A 1186 -14.18 47.91 4.79
CA TYR A 1186 -15.10 48.84 5.43
C TYR A 1186 -14.97 50.22 4.75
N LEU A 1187 -16.06 50.97 4.79
CA LEU A 1187 -16.10 52.35 4.31
C LEU A 1187 -16.09 53.29 5.50
N GLY A 1188 -15.14 54.23 5.50
CA GLY A 1188 -15.06 55.27 6.52
C GLY A 1188 -14.85 56.62 5.88
N GLY A 1189 -15.35 57.69 6.49
CA GLY A 1189 -15.24 59.00 5.84
C GLY A 1189 -15.61 60.17 6.73
N THR A 1190 -15.29 61.37 6.24
CA THR A 1190 -15.75 62.61 6.86
C THR A 1190 -16.61 63.39 5.90
N TYR A 1191 -17.67 64.01 6.42
CA TYR A 1191 -18.53 64.89 5.65
C TYR A 1191 -18.77 66.21 6.38
N ARG A 1192 -19.28 67.20 5.67
CA ARG A 1192 -19.72 68.48 6.23
C ARG A 1192 -21.12 68.80 5.74
N THR A 1193 -21.88 69.46 6.60
CA THR A 1193 -23.23 69.94 6.28
C THR A 1193 -23.24 71.45 6.27
N GLU A 1194 -23.59 72.05 5.13
CA GLU A 1194 -23.78 73.50 4.97
C GLU A 1194 -25.18 73.75 4.40
N GLY A 1195 -26.10 74.29 5.20
CA GLY A 1195 -27.50 74.45 4.79
C GLY A 1195 -28.19 73.11 4.50
N GLU A 1196 -28.74 72.96 3.29
CA GLU A 1196 -29.38 71.72 2.79
C GLU A 1196 -28.38 70.78 2.08
N THR A 1197 -27.11 71.17 1.94
CA THR A 1197 -26.09 70.40 1.23
C THR A 1197 -25.20 69.60 2.18
N ILE A 1198 -24.95 68.36 1.80
CA ILE A 1198 -23.99 67.45 2.46
C ILE A 1198 -22.92 67.06 1.44
N ALA A 1199 -21.65 67.20 1.80
CA ALA A 1199 -20.53 66.82 0.95
C ALA A 1199 -19.37 66.28 1.79
N GLY A 1200 -18.65 65.30 1.26
CA GLY A 1200 -17.59 64.63 1.99
C GLY A 1200 -16.75 63.70 1.13
N GLU A 1201 -15.86 62.99 1.82
CA GLU A 1201 -15.00 61.97 1.23
C GLU A 1201 -15.22 60.65 1.96
N ALA A 1202 -15.60 59.62 1.20
CA ALA A 1202 -15.65 58.24 1.64
C ALA A 1202 -14.34 57.55 1.28
N LYS A 1203 -13.82 56.70 2.15
CA LYS A 1203 -12.59 55.95 1.94
C LYS A 1203 -12.88 54.47 2.10
N LEU A 1204 -12.47 53.68 1.12
CA LEU A 1204 -12.54 52.23 1.18
C LEU A 1204 -11.25 51.70 1.76
N TYR A 1205 -11.39 50.91 2.81
CA TYR A 1205 -10.29 50.18 3.43
C TYR A 1205 -10.44 48.69 3.17
N ARG A 1206 -9.32 47.97 3.05
CA ARG A 1206 -9.25 46.52 3.25
C ARG A 1206 -8.35 46.29 4.45
N GLN A 1207 -8.93 45.82 5.55
CA GLN A 1207 -8.28 45.86 6.87
C GLN A 1207 -7.74 47.28 7.15
N ASP A 1208 -6.45 47.45 7.45
CA ASP A 1208 -5.87 48.76 7.77
C ASP A 1208 -5.39 49.56 6.55
N LYS A 1209 -5.54 49.01 5.32
CA LYS A 1209 -5.00 49.62 4.10
C LYS A 1209 -6.08 50.37 3.32
N GLU A 1210 -5.88 51.68 3.14
CA GLU A 1210 -6.71 52.49 2.25
C GLU A 1210 -6.51 52.06 0.78
N LEU A 1211 -7.60 51.77 0.08
CA LEU A 1211 -7.61 51.34 -1.32
C LEU A 1211 -8.02 52.45 -2.28
N MET A 1212 -9.02 53.26 -1.90
CA MET A 1212 -9.52 54.37 -2.71
C MET A 1212 -10.23 55.42 -1.85
N THR A 1213 -10.24 56.65 -2.34
CA THR A 1213 -11.05 57.77 -1.81
C THR A 1213 -12.11 58.16 -2.85
N ILE A 1214 -13.35 58.38 -2.40
CA ILE A 1214 -14.54 58.63 -3.20
C ILE A 1214 -15.18 59.94 -2.72
N PRO A 1215 -15.11 61.03 -3.51
CA PRO A 1215 -15.86 62.24 -3.19
C PRO A 1215 -17.36 62.01 -3.41
N PHE A 1216 -18.20 62.49 -2.50
CA PHE A 1216 -19.66 62.44 -2.63
C PHE A 1216 -20.30 63.78 -2.23
N SER A 1217 -21.45 64.08 -2.82
CA SER A 1217 -22.25 65.25 -2.46
C SER A 1217 -23.73 65.05 -2.76
N GLY A 1218 -24.59 65.67 -1.96
CA GLY A 1218 -26.04 65.54 -2.10
C GLY A 1218 -26.82 66.43 -1.13
N THR A 1219 -28.08 66.06 -0.89
CA THR A 1219 -29.02 66.86 -0.09
C THR A 1219 -29.32 66.17 1.25
N VAL A 1220 -29.39 66.96 2.32
CA VAL A 1220 -29.81 66.51 3.65
C VAL A 1220 -31.20 65.88 3.56
N GLY A 1221 -31.37 64.67 4.11
CA GLY A 1221 -32.63 63.92 4.06
C GLY A 1221 -32.79 62.99 2.85
N LYS A 1222 -31.80 62.91 1.95
CA LYS A 1222 -31.73 61.95 0.82
C LYS A 1222 -30.46 61.08 0.87
N GLN A 1223 -30.16 60.53 2.04
CA GLN A 1223 -28.93 59.78 2.30
C GLN A 1223 -28.87 58.46 1.51
N GLU A 1224 -29.99 57.89 1.07
CA GLU A 1224 -29.98 56.68 0.22
C GLU A 1224 -29.30 56.94 -1.14
N VAL A 1225 -29.48 58.13 -1.72
CA VAL A 1225 -28.84 58.52 -3.00
C VAL A 1225 -27.33 58.68 -2.83
N LEU A 1226 -26.88 59.13 -1.65
CA LEU A 1226 -25.46 59.22 -1.32
C LEU A 1226 -24.85 57.83 -1.16
N ALA A 1227 -25.58 56.92 -0.49
CA ALA A 1227 -25.16 55.54 -0.31
C ALA A 1227 -24.99 54.83 -1.66
N GLU A 1228 -25.97 54.95 -2.55
CA GLU A 1228 -25.90 54.43 -3.92
C GLU A 1228 -24.67 54.96 -4.67
N GLN A 1229 -24.44 56.29 -4.65
CA GLN A 1229 -23.27 56.90 -5.30
C GLN A 1229 -21.92 56.36 -4.76
N ILE A 1230 -21.80 56.19 -3.44
CA ILE A 1230 -20.58 55.67 -2.81
C ILE A 1230 -20.38 54.21 -3.19
N ILE A 1231 -21.43 53.39 -3.11
CA ILE A 1231 -21.34 51.96 -3.36
C ILE A 1231 -21.12 51.63 -4.84
N ASP A 1232 -21.73 52.37 -5.77
CA ASP A 1232 -21.48 52.20 -7.22
C ASP A 1232 -20.01 52.43 -7.58
N ALA A 1233 -19.39 53.44 -6.95
CA ALA A 1233 -17.96 53.71 -7.14
C ALA A 1233 -17.08 52.56 -6.59
N VAL A 1234 -17.47 51.98 -5.44
CA VAL A 1234 -16.80 50.81 -4.85
C VAL A 1234 -16.98 49.56 -5.72
N ALA A 1235 -18.21 49.29 -6.17
CA ALA A 1235 -18.54 48.16 -7.02
C ALA A 1235 -17.75 48.21 -8.34
N GLY A 1236 -17.70 49.39 -8.99
CA GLY A 1236 -16.91 49.60 -10.20
C GLY A 1236 -15.39 49.52 -10.00
N PHE A 1237 -14.90 49.71 -8.77
CA PHE A 1237 -13.49 49.48 -8.41
C PHE A 1237 -13.21 47.99 -8.19
N LEU A 1238 -14.05 47.30 -7.42
CA LEU A 1238 -13.89 45.86 -7.14
C LEU A 1238 -14.06 45.02 -8.42
N SER A 1239 -14.95 45.40 -9.33
CA SER A 1239 -15.15 44.72 -10.60
C SER A 1239 -13.96 44.85 -11.56
N LYS A 1240 -13.07 45.83 -11.37
CA LYS A 1240 -11.82 45.98 -12.14
C LYS A 1240 -10.64 45.21 -11.52
N GLN A 1241 -10.78 44.78 -10.26
CA GLN A 1241 -9.76 43.99 -9.56
C GLN A 1241 -10.01 42.48 -9.62
N ARG A 1242 -11.28 42.07 -9.76
CA ARG A 1242 -11.66 40.73 -10.22
C ARG A 1242 -11.36 40.59 -11.71
#